data_AF-A0A1G6ALU0-F1
#
_entry.id   AF-A0A1G6ALU0-F1
#
_cell.length_a   1.000
_cell.length_b   1.000
_cell.length_c   1.000
_cell.angle_alpha   90.00
_cell.angle_beta   90.00
_cell.angle_gamma   90.00
#
_symmetry.space_group_name_H-M   'P 1'
#
loop_
_entity.id
_entity.type
_entity.pdbx_description
1 polymer ?
#
loop_
_entity_poly.entity_id
_entity_poly.type
_entity_poly.pdbx_seq_one_letter_code
_entity_poly.pdbx_strand_id
1 'polypeptide(L)'
;MKTMDRFHLVPHDRLLASMLDELEHEQILGIPRACFFRPSPDDPFTMIRYGRRLETPVGAAAGPHTQLARNLVAAWLCGGRYLELKTVQILDELTLARPCIDMRDEGYNCEWSQELKLEQSFAEYLNGLLLILTLRRRLGFPGSEDGRDPGFIMNMSAGYDLAGITSPAMVRFLDRMAHCPEEIAEAARNLARVCPELDEVSLPDAVSTSLTISTMHGCPPDEVQRIALHFIEERGLHTTLKLNPTLLGPQRVRDLLGGLGWDLEVPDTVFANDLSLDQALPIVRTLSAAARKRGVEFNLKLTNTLPCVNRSALPKAEQQVYCSGRPLHPLAVHVALLLREHMDDAADCPPLSFCAGADAFNTPDLLAADLGPVTTCSDLLKPGGYARLRQYLDVLSDRMSSVGARNLEEWRKYARNNSLSLADYAKTTAASRRYAKTRKTHTDVKIPRPLPRRDCFTAPCMAACAAGQDIPAYLGHMAENNAPAALAAIRDTNPLAHHLGLACDAQCRKRCTRGNLDAPLRIREAKAVAARLGKADRANTRIISGTASSPETRARVAIHGLDARTASCAGTLVQAGVPVTLLVPKNAMHLGKDTSPAQRALLADIADLAALSKDGASEDNSTFGSLLIHEHSDQDQQIFEHDFTFDDPMPSGPGSLPRAVTLGRQAAEAYLNAQGITKPPAPHRPDADLPTLRMSRHIRDFGPYSCPEAITRKVSGDQAMAREASRCLRCDTLCEVCVTVCPNRAIMALQSFPGLIAAGQVQRAHDGQPEILITQKRPLTDCTQIVILADFCNACGNCAAFCPSSDAPFAVKPRIHLTRASFEEEKEGYFPVGPDRLEILRNGIPASLIKTIDGLRYQSNALTLTLDSATLYPSMIDLAENTEHADLEQALEAGLIHIMLMSSSLLPFGFMR
;
A
#
# COMPACT_ATOMS: atom_id res chain seq x y z
N MET A 1 19.20 6.22 20.01
CA MET A 1 18.75 4.81 19.82
C MET A 1 19.52 4.24 18.65
N LYS A 2 20.20 3.10 18.79
CA LYS A 2 20.60 2.32 17.60
C LYS A 2 19.32 1.67 17.11
N THR A 3 18.69 2.23 16.10
CA THR A 3 17.61 1.60 15.34
C THR A 3 18.26 0.63 14.35
N MET A 4 17.80 -0.62 14.24
CA MET A 4 18.17 -1.51 13.12
C MET A 4 18.04 -0.77 11.79
N ASP A 5 19.18 -0.47 11.20
CA ASP A 5 19.38 0.11 9.88
C ASP A 5 20.05 -0.89 8.92
N ARG A 6 20.19 -2.16 9.35
CA ARG A 6 20.94 -3.23 8.70
C ARG A 6 20.13 -4.51 8.54
N PHE A 7 20.51 -5.29 7.53
CA PHE A 7 19.96 -6.63 7.28
C PHE A 7 20.68 -7.69 8.09
N HIS A 8 19.94 -8.72 8.48
CA HIS A 8 20.49 -9.99 8.94
C HIS A 8 20.06 -11.06 7.94
N LEU A 9 21.04 -11.75 7.35
CA LEU A 9 20.75 -12.77 6.36
C LEU A 9 20.13 -14.00 7.04
N VAL A 10 19.10 -14.54 6.41
CA VAL A 10 18.44 -15.78 6.83
C VAL A 10 18.92 -16.90 5.92
N PRO A 11 19.20 -18.10 6.45
CA PRO A 11 19.54 -19.27 5.63
C PRO A 11 18.50 -19.51 4.52
N HIS A 12 18.97 -19.73 3.29
CA HIS A 12 18.14 -19.78 2.09
C HIS A 12 17.31 -21.07 2.00
N ASP A 13 17.76 -22.15 2.62
CA ASP A 13 16.99 -23.40 2.83
C ASP A 13 15.75 -23.16 3.71
N ARG A 14 15.89 -22.39 4.80
CA ARG A 14 14.77 -21.95 5.64
C ARG A 14 13.82 -21.04 4.87
N LEU A 15 14.38 -20.13 4.06
CA LEU A 15 13.58 -19.26 3.20
C LEU A 15 12.77 -20.07 2.18
N LEU A 16 13.39 -21.05 1.51
CA LEU A 16 12.70 -21.96 0.57
C LEU A 16 11.60 -22.76 1.29
N ALA A 17 11.91 -23.35 2.44
CA ALA A 17 10.93 -24.14 3.20
C ALA A 17 9.70 -23.30 3.55
N SER A 18 9.89 -22.05 4.01
CA SER A 18 8.78 -21.13 4.28
C SER A 18 8.00 -20.77 3.01
N MET A 19 8.68 -20.54 1.87
CA MET A 19 7.99 -20.29 0.59
C MET A 19 7.15 -21.48 0.13
N LEU A 20 7.64 -22.72 0.33
CA LEU A 20 6.92 -23.94 -0.05
C LEU A 20 5.70 -24.18 0.84
N ASP A 21 5.82 -23.93 2.15
CA ASP A 21 4.70 -23.99 3.09
C ASP A 21 3.64 -22.92 2.79
N GLU A 22 4.08 -21.69 2.50
CA GLU A 22 3.17 -20.63 2.05
C GLU A 22 2.43 -21.02 0.74
N LEU A 23 3.10 -21.74 -0.17
CA LEU A 23 2.51 -22.16 -1.44
C LEU A 23 1.34 -23.13 -1.24
N GLU A 24 1.36 -23.96 -0.20
CA GLU A 24 0.22 -24.81 0.19
C GLU A 24 -1.02 -23.98 0.58
N HIS A 25 -0.79 -22.72 0.96
CA HIS A 25 -1.80 -21.73 1.31
C HIS A 25 -2.04 -20.69 0.19
N GLU A 26 -1.75 -21.06 -1.06
CA GLU A 26 -2.00 -20.26 -2.28
C GLU A 26 -1.34 -18.87 -2.25
N GLN A 27 -0.15 -18.76 -1.66
CA GLN A 27 0.66 -17.54 -1.66
C GLN A 27 2.15 -17.84 -1.57
N ILE A 28 3.02 -16.88 -1.90
CA ILE A 28 4.47 -16.97 -1.60
C ILE A 28 4.95 -15.59 -1.17
N LEU A 29 5.71 -15.53 -0.08
CA LEU A 29 6.15 -14.30 0.58
C LEU A 29 4.99 -13.36 0.90
N GLY A 30 3.77 -13.86 1.13
CA GLY A 30 2.51 -13.13 1.30
C GLY A 30 1.94 -12.51 0.02
N ILE A 31 2.40 -12.93 -1.15
CA ILE A 31 1.83 -12.55 -2.46
C ILE A 31 0.86 -13.66 -2.88
N PRO A 32 -0.44 -13.36 -3.08
CA PRO A 32 -1.41 -14.37 -3.48
C PRO A 32 -1.05 -15.01 -4.83
N ARG A 33 -1.33 -16.31 -5.00
CA ARG A 33 -1.08 -17.07 -6.23
C ARG A 33 -1.74 -16.44 -7.46
N ALA A 34 -2.91 -15.82 -7.29
CA ALA A 34 -3.60 -15.11 -8.35
C ALA A 34 -2.82 -13.90 -8.91
N CYS A 35 -1.82 -13.38 -8.18
CA CYS A 35 -0.90 -12.36 -8.65
C CYS A 35 0.35 -12.92 -9.35
N PHE A 36 0.52 -14.25 -9.40
CA PHE A 36 1.65 -14.86 -10.09
C PHE A 36 1.48 -14.73 -11.61
N PHE A 37 2.59 -14.53 -12.30
CA PHE A 37 2.65 -14.60 -13.74
C PHE A 37 3.23 -15.94 -14.17
N ARG A 38 2.45 -16.68 -14.96
CA ARG A 38 2.88 -17.93 -15.59
C ARG A 38 3.14 -17.66 -17.08
N PRO A 39 4.38 -17.82 -17.56
CA PRO A 39 4.70 -17.59 -18.97
C PRO A 39 4.07 -18.65 -19.87
N SER A 40 3.71 -18.24 -21.08
CA SER A 40 3.29 -19.11 -22.19
C SER A 40 4.34 -19.05 -23.32
N PRO A 41 4.60 -20.17 -24.02
CA PRO A 41 5.41 -20.15 -25.24
C PRO A 41 4.86 -19.17 -26.31
N ASP A 42 3.55 -18.96 -26.32
CA ASP A 42 2.83 -18.13 -27.29
C ASP A 42 2.68 -16.65 -26.84
N ASP A 43 3.30 -16.25 -25.72
CA ASP A 43 3.21 -14.87 -25.24
C ASP A 43 3.77 -13.89 -26.29
N PRO A 44 2.98 -12.88 -26.73
CA PRO A 44 3.36 -12.03 -27.85
C PRO A 44 4.44 -10.99 -27.47
N PHE A 45 4.70 -10.80 -26.18
CA PHE A 45 5.60 -9.77 -25.69
C PHE A 45 7.01 -10.28 -25.34
N THR A 46 7.34 -11.53 -25.67
CA THR A 46 8.69 -12.08 -25.46
C THR A 46 9.74 -11.26 -26.24
N MET A 47 10.98 -11.22 -25.73
CA MET A 47 12.07 -10.50 -26.39
C MET A 47 13.42 -11.19 -26.21
N ILE A 48 14.39 -10.85 -27.06
CA ILE A 48 15.80 -11.29 -26.92
C ILE A 48 16.64 -10.15 -26.37
N ARG A 49 17.53 -10.47 -25.43
CA ARG A 49 18.53 -9.55 -24.87
C ARG A 49 19.78 -10.33 -24.50
N TYR A 50 20.97 -9.87 -24.91
CA TYR A 50 22.23 -10.56 -24.63
C TYR A 50 22.27 -11.99 -25.17
N GLY A 51 21.67 -12.21 -26.34
CA GLY A 51 21.46 -13.55 -26.90
C GLY A 51 20.56 -14.50 -26.10
N ARG A 52 19.90 -14.03 -25.02
CA ARG A 52 19.01 -14.82 -24.17
C ARG A 52 17.55 -14.42 -24.34
N ARG A 53 16.64 -15.37 -24.15
CA ARG A 53 15.20 -15.12 -24.19
C ARG A 53 14.72 -14.53 -22.86
N LEU A 54 13.94 -13.47 -22.96
CA LEU A 54 13.14 -12.93 -21.87
C LEU A 54 11.68 -13.30 -22.12
N GLU A 55 11.08 -14.04 -21.18
CA GLU A 55 9.66 -14.41 -21.23
C GLU A 55 8.75 -13.18 -21.15
N THR A 56 9.23 -12.10 -20.52
CA THR A 56 8.52 -10.82 -20.44
C THR A 56 9.50 -9.67 -20.64
N PRO A 57 9.07 -8.52 -21.20
CA PRO A 57 9.95 -7.40 -21.47
C PRO A 57 10.09 -6.45 -20.27
N VAL A 58 9.67 -6.89 -19.07
CA VAL A 58 9.58 -6.05 -17.87
C VAL A 58 10.38 -6.61 -16.71
N GLY A 59 10.70 -5.77 -15.71
CA GLY A 59 11.29 -6.26 -14.47
C GLY A 59 11.53 -5.20 -13.40
N ALA A 60 12.24 -5.58 -12.35
CA ALA A 60 12.59 -4.69 -11.26
C ALA A 60 13.90 -3.95 -11.58
N ALA A 61 13.90 -2.63 -11.38
CA ALA A 61 15.08 -1.80 -11.59
C ALA A 61 16.06 -1.92 -10.42
N ALA A 62 17.34 -1.62 -10.67
CA ALA A 62 18.37 -1.58 -9.63
C ALA A 62 17.95 -0.63 -8.50
N GLY A 63 17.68 -1.19 -7.33
CA GLY A 63 17.03 -0.47 -6.25
C GLY A 63 16.69 -1.36 -5.06
N PRO A 64 15.82 -0.92 -4.14
CA PRO A 64 15.50 -1.67 -2.92
C PRO A 64 14.82 -3.02 -3.19
N HIS A 65 14.24 -3.22 -4.38
CA HIS A 65 13.57 -4.47 -4.77
C HIS A 65 14.49 -5.55 -5.34
N THR A 66 15.81 -5.31 -5.38
CA THR A 66 16.75 -6.24 -6.03
C THR A 66 18.03 -6.46 -5.23
N GLN A 67 17.93 -6.33 -3.90
CA GLN A 67 19.06 -6.51 -2.98
C GLN A 67 19.03 -7.84 -2.21
N LEU A 68 17.85 -8.38 -1.88
CA LEU A 68 17.70 -9.68 -1.21
C LEU A 68 17.18 -10.75 -2.17
N ALA A 69 17.52 -12.02 -1.92
CA ALA A 69 17.05 -13.19 -2.65
C ALA A 69 15.52 -13.22 -2.72
N ARG A 70 14.85 -12.93 -1.59
CA ARG A 70 13.38 -12.86 -1.53
C ARG A 70 12.77 -11.73 -2.37
N ASN A 71 13.52 -10.65 -2.61
CA ASN A 71 13.04 -9.54 -3.44
C ASN A 71 13.07 -9.95 -4.92
N LEU A 72 14.14 -10.62 -5.33
CA LEU A 72 14.28 -11.19 -6.66
C LEU A 72 13.17 -12.21 -6.95
N VAL A 73 12.91 -13.12 -6.00
CA VAL A 73 11.79 -14.08 -6.08
C VAL A 73 10.45 -13.35 -6.20
N ALA A 74 10.18 -12.33 -5.38
CA ALA A 74 8.93 -11.58 -5.43
C ALA A 74 8.73 -10.86 -6.77
N ALA A 75 9.77 -10.22 -7.32
CA ALA A 75 9.72 -9.60 -8.64
C ALA A 75 9.47 -10.63 -9.75
N TRP A 76 10.18 -11.76 -9.69
CA TRP A 76 10.03 -12.85 -10.67
C TRP A 76 8.65 -13.49 -10.64
N LEU A 77 8.12 -13.80 -9.45
CA LEU A 77 6.79 -14.39 -9.26
C LEU A 77 5.71 -13.55 -9.95
N CYS A 78 5.81 -12.22 -9.87
CA CYS A 78 4.84 -11.30 -10.45
C CYS A 78 5.09 -10.95 -11.92
N GLY A 79 6.05 -11.61 -12.59
CA GLY A 79 6.28 -11.48 -14.03
C GLY A 79 7.49 -10.65 -14.43
N GLY A 80 8.33 -10.22 -13.49
CA GLY A 80 9.62 -9.63 -13.82
C GLY A 80 10.60 -10.66 -14.40
N ARG A 81 11.23 -10.33 -15.52
CA ARG A 81 12.24 -11.18 -16.18
C ARG A 81 13.55 -10.47 -16.46
N TYR A 82 13.56 -9.14 -16.45
CA TYR A 82 14.80 -8.38 -16.45
C TYR A 82 15.06 -7.83 -15.04
N LEU A 83 15.80 -8.59 -14.24
CA LEU A 83 16.08 -8.27 -12.83
C LEU A 83 17.41 -7.54 -12.73
N GLU A 84 17.36 -6.23 -12.50
CA GLU A 84 18.57 -5.42 -12.34
C GLU A 84 19.00 -5.41 -10.88
N LEU A 85 20.13 -6.04 -10.59
CA LEU A 85 20.61 -6.19 -9.22
C LEU A 85 21.02 -4.85 -8.64
N LYS A 86 20.88 -4.70 -7.31
CA LYS A 86 21.28 -3.49 -6.61
C LYS A 86 22.75 -3.18 -6.89
N THR A 87 23.02 -1.92 -7.20
CA THR A 87 24.37 -1.46 -7.57
C THR A 87 25.36 -1.69 -6.44
N VAL A 88 26.41 -2.46 -6.74
CA VAL A 88 27.52 -2.77 -5.83
C VAL A 88 28.67 -1.78 -6.02
N GLN A 89 29.45 -1.57 -4.95
CA GLN A 89 30.62 -0.72 -4.95
C GLN A 89 31.63 -1.20 -3.89
N ILE A 90 32.86 -0.69 -3.94
CA ILE A 90 33.91 -1.03 -2.96
C ILE A 90 33.59 -0.52 -1.54
N LEU A 91 32.86 0.60 -1.43
CA LEU A 91 32.35 1.11 -0.16
C LEU A 91 31.08 0.36 0.23
N ASP A 92 31.22 -0.80 0.85
CA ASP A 92 30.13 -1.70 1.23
C ASP A 92 29.73 -1.63 2.72
N GLU A 93 30.30 -0.69 3.47
CA GLU A 93 29.88 -0.31 4.82
C GLU A 93 29.46 1.17 4.85
N LEU A 94 28.18 1.44 4.55
CA LEU A 94 27.63 2.79 4.61
C LEU A 94 26.82 3.04 5.89
N THR A 95 26.85 4.30 6.36
CA THR A 95 25.87 4.82 7.31
C THR A 95 24.88 5.67 6.53
N LEU A 96 23.61 5.31 6.57
CA LEU A 96 22.55 5.95 5.78
C LEU A 96 21.59 6.71 6.67
N ALA A 97 21.19 7.91 6.24
CA ALA A 97 20.10 8.64 6.89
C ALA A 97 18.78 7.87 6.71
N ARG A 98 18.07 7.62 7.81
CA ARG A 98 16.76 6.94 7.80
C ARG A 98 15.68 7.86 8.38
N PRO A 99 14.43 7.81 7.88
CA PRO A 99 13.99 7.09 6.68
C PRO A 99 14.68 7.61 5.41
N CYS A 100 14.92 6.74 4.43
CA CYS A 100 15.65 7.07 3.20
C CYS A 100 14.77 7.11 1.94
N ILE A 101 13.48 6.76 2.03
CA ILE A 101 12.53 6.73 0.90
C ILE A 101 11.26 7.48 1.25
N ASP A 102 10.85 8.40 0.38
CA ASP A 102 9.57 9.10 0.41
C ASP A 102 8.89 8.97 -0.96
N MET A 103 8.01 7.97 -1.10
CA MET A 103 7.34 7.63 -2.37
C MET A 103 5.89 8.11 -2.41
N ARG A 104 5.66 9.43 -2.44
CA ARG A 104 4.30 9.99 -2.57
C ARG A 104 3.86 10.00 -4.03
N ASP A 105 3.91 11.17 -4.68
CA ASP A 105 3.62 11.28 -6.11
C ASP A 105 4.93 11.20 -6.89
N GLU A 106 5.77 12.23 -6.75
CA GLU A 106 7.19 12.13 -6.98
C GLU A 106 7.86 11.30 -5.87
N GLY A 107 8.88 10.52 -6.24
CA GLY A 107 9.65 9.72 -5.30
C GLY A 107 10.95 10.40 -4.97
N TYR A 108 11.29 10.47 -3.68
CA TYR A 108 12.59 10.96 -3.22
C TYR A 108 13.35 9.86 -2.49
N ASN A 109 14.67 9.79 -2.71
CA ASN A 109 15.58 9.00 -1.89
C ASN A 109 16.85 9.78 -1.54
N CYS A 110 17.52 9.39 -0.45
CA CYS A 110 18.85 9.90 -0.05
C CYS A 110 19.92 8.79 0.05
N GLU A 111 19.59 7.57 -0.39
CA GLU A 111 20.49 6.41 -0.43
C GLU A 111 21.08 6.20 -1.83
N TRP A 112 22.34 5.75 -1.93
CA TRP A 112 23.12 5.72 -3.16
C TRP A 112 23.70 4.36 -3.56
N SER A 113 23.73 3.34 -2.69
CA SER A 113 24.36 2.05 -2.97
C SER A 113 23.72 0.87 -2.25
N GLN A 114 24.28 -0.33 -2.45
CA GLN A 114 23.99 -1.52 -1.64
C GLN A 114 24.20 -1.27 -0.14
N GLU A 115 23.39 -1.95 0.67
CA GLU A 115 23.48 -1.97 2.15
C GLU A 115 24.16 -3.25 2.67
N LEU A 116 24.34 -4.23 1.80
CA LEU A 116 25.01 -5.50 2.08
C LEU A 116 26.48 -5.41 1.66
N LYS A 117 27.33 -6.18 2.36
CA LYS A 117 28.72 -6.40 1.94
C LYS A 117 28.78 -7.11 0.60
N LEU A 118 29.88 -6.95 -0.15
CA LEU A 118 30.03 -7.62 -1.46
C LEU A 118 29.80 -9.14 -1.41
N GLU A 119 30.34 -9.80 -0.39
CA GLU A 119 30.16 -11.25 -0.16
C GLU A 119 28.69 -11.61 0.13
N GLN A 120 28.00 -10.75 0.89
CA GLN A 120 26.58 -10.93 1.22
C GLN A 120 25.69 -10.70 0.00
N SER A 121 25.98 -9.66 -0.79
CA SER A 121 25.31 -9.39 -2.07
C SER A 121 25.46 -10.57 -3.03
N PHE A 122 26.68 -11.11 -3.18
CA PHE A 122 26.90 -12.29 -4.02
C PHE A 122 26.05 -13.47 -3.55
N ALA A 123 26.05 -13.76 -2.24
CA ALA A 123 25.27 -14.87 -1.68
C ALA A 123 23.76 -14.68 -1.92
N GLU A 124 23.21 -13.48 -1.72
CA GLU A 124 21.78 -13.21 -1.97
C GLU A 124 21.42 -13.33 -3.46
N TYR A 125 22.32 -12.94 -4.37
CA TYR A 125 22.09 -13.07 -5.81
C TYR A 125 22.16 -14.53 -6.28
N LEU A 126 23.15 -15.28 -5.81
CA LEU A 126 23.27 -16.73 -6.06
C LEU A 126 22.05 -17.47 -5.52
N ASN A 127 21.65 -17.19 -4.29
CA ASN A 127 20.48 -17.81 -3.67
C ASN A 127 19.19 -17.40 -4.38
N GLY A 128 19.06 -16.13 -4.78
CA GLY A 128 17.91 -15.64 -5.55
C GLY A 128 17.75 -16.39 -6.88
N LEU A 129 18.85 -16.61 -7.62
CA LEU A 129 18.87 -17.42 -8.84
C LEU A 129 18.34 -18.83 -8.57
N LEU A 130 18.93 -19.53 -7.59
CA LEU A 130 18.57 -20.91 -7.30
C LEU A 130 17.13 -21.05 -6.79
N LEU A 131 16.67 -20.16 -5.90
CA LEU A 131 15.28 -20.15 -5.43
C LEU A 131 14.29 -19.96 -6.59
N ILE A 132 14.61 -19.08 -7.54
CA ILE A 132 13.78 -18.88 -8.74
C ILE A 132 13.76 -20.16 -9.59
N LEU A 133 14.90 -20.80 -9.83
CA LEU A 133 14.97 -22.05 -10.60
C LEU A 133 14.18 -23.18 -9.93
N THR A 134 14.33 -23.35 -8.61
CA THR A 134 13.57 -24.32 -7.81
C THR A 134 12.07 -24.06 -7.90
N LEU A 135 11.63 -22.82 -7.69
CA LEU A 135 10.21 -22.46 -7.75
C LEU A 135 9.65 -22.59 -9.17
N ARG A 136 10.45 -22.28 -10.20
CA ARG A 136 10.07 -22.49 -11.61
C ARG A 136 9.75 -23.95 -11.87
N ARG A 137 10.59 -24.87 -11.39
CA ARG A 137 10.38 -26.33 -11.47
C ARG A 137 9.17 -26.75 -10.66
N ARG A 138 9.07 -26.34 -9.40
CA ARG A 138 7.97 -26.70 -8.49
C ARG A 138 6.60 -26.22 -8.97
N LEU A 139 6.53 -25.04 -9.58
CA LEU A 139 5.31 -24.50 -10.19
C LEU A 139 5.04 -25.06 -11.60
N GLY A 140 5.92 -25.92 -12.12
CA GLY A 140 5.79 -26.59 -13.41
C GLY A 140 5.77 -25.64 -14.59
N PHE A 141 6.61 -24.60 -14.60
CA PHE A 141 6.68 -23.67 -15.73
C PHE A 141 7.28 -24.36 -16.98
N PRO A 142 6.91 -23.95 -18.21
CA PRO A 142 7.46 -24.57 -19.43
C PRO A 142 8.99 -24.50 -19.50
N GLY A 143 9.69 -25.58 -19.84
CA GLY A 143 11.16 -25.58 -19.90
C GLY A 143 11.85 -25.36 -18.55
N SER A 144 11.19 -25.71 -17.45
CA SER A 144 11.74 -25.56 -16.09
C SER A 144 12.99 -26.40 -15.79
N GLU A 145 13.26 -27.39 -16.62
CA GLU A 145 14.44 -28.25 -16.58
C GLU A 145 15.71 -27.58 -17.13
N ASP A 146 15.56 -26.50 -17.93
CA ASP A 146 16.68 -25.74 -18.47
C ASP A 146 16.95 -24.49 -17.63
N GLY A 147 17.85 -24.59 -16.66
CA GLY A 147 18.32 -23.45 -15.87
C GLY A 147 19.42 -22.64 -16.56
N ARG A 148 19.90 -23.06 -17.74
CA ARG A 148 20.91 -22.34 -18.52
C ARG A 148 20.27 -21.26 -19.41
N ASP A 149 19.05 -21.49 -19.88
CA ASP A 149 18.18 -20.48 -20.49
C ASP A 149 16.83 -20.37 -19.76
N PRO A 150 16.81 -19.82 -18.52
CA PRO A 150 15.64 -19.91 -17.66
C PRO A 150 14.52 -18.91 -18.00
N GLY A 151 14.65 -18.18 -19.12
CA GLY A 151 13.68 -17.19 -19.58
C GLY A 151 13.74 -15.83 -18.87
N PHE A 152 14.77 -15.59 -18.06
CA PHE A 152 15.04 -14.33 -17.36
C PHE A 152 16.53 -14.00 -17.34
N ILE A 153 16.85 -12.74 -17.05
CA ILE A 153 18.22 -12.23 -16.91
C ILE A 153 18.35 -11.56 -15.55
N MET A 154 19.37 -11.97 -14.80
CA MET A 154 19.91 -11.19 -13.70
C MET A 154 21.03 -10.31 -14.24
N ASN A 155 20.79 -9.01 -14.29
CA ASN A 155 21.73 -8.04 -14.82
C ASN A 155 22.40 -7.33 -13.64
N MET A 156 23.67 -7.63 -13.39
CA MET A 156 24.38 -7.05 -12.26
C MET A 156 24.59 -5.55 -12.48
N SER A 157 24.77 -4.78 -11.39
CA SER A 157 25.08 -3.36 -11.51
C SER A 157 26.26 -3.01 -10.63
N ALA A 158 27.20 -2.22 -11.16
CA ALA A 158 28.34 -1.69 -10.44
C ALA A 158 28.48 -0.18 -10.67
N GLY A 159 28.97 0.53 -9.66
CA GLY A 159 29.19 1.96 -9.74
C GLY A 159 30.27 2.41 -8.77
N TYR A 160 31.44 2.76 -9.31
CA TYR A 160 32.54 3.42 -8.60
C TYR A 160 33.55 3.95 -9.64
N ASP A 161 34.67 4.55 -9.22
CA ASP A 161 35.80 4.80 -10.12
C ASP A 161 36.48 3.48 -10.57
N LEU A 162 37.32 3.56 -11.61
CA LEU A 162 38.01 2.40 -12.17
C LEU A 162 38.92 1.74 -11.13
N ALA A 163 39.56 2.52 -10.26
CA ALA A 163 40.45 1.99 -9.22
C ALA A 163 39.69 1.10 -8.22
N GLY A 164 38.49 1.50 -7.80
CA GLY A 164 37.62 0.69 -6.96
C GLY A 164 37.02 -0.50 -7.70
N ILE A 165 36.63 -0.35 -8.98
CA ILE A 165 36.12 -1.46 -9.81
C ILE A 165 37.19 -2.54 -10.02
N THR A 166 38.45 -2.14 -10.18
CA THR A 166 39.60 -3.04 -10.34
C THR A 166 40.24 -3.46 -9.03
N SER A 167 39.67 -3.06 -7.88
CA SER A 167 40.17 -3.46 -6.57
C SER A 167 40.02 -4.98 -6.35
N PRO A 168 40.90 -5.63 -5.55
CA PRO A 168 40.85 -7.08 -5.36
C PRO A 168 39.50 -7.61 -4.85
N ALA A 169 38.81 -6.85 -4.00
CA ALA A 169 37.49 -7.24 -3.50
C ALA A 169 36.43 -7.19 -4.61
N MET A 170 36.46 -6.14 -5.45
CA MET A 170 35.53 -6.06 -6.56
C MET A 170 35.81 -7.06 -7.66
N VAL A 171 37.08 -7.29 -7.99
CA VAL A 171 37.47 -8.34 -8.94
C VAL A 171 36.96 -9.70 -8.47
N ARG A 172 37.16 -10.08 -7.20
CA ARG A 172 36.63 -11.35 -6.66
C ARG A 172 35.11 -11.46 -6.81
N PHE A 173 34.36 -10.40 -6.49
CA PHE A 173 32.92 -10.38 -6.67
C PHE A 173 32.52 -10.57 -8.14
N LEU A 174 33.14 -9.80 -9.05
CA LEU A 174 32.85 -9.84 -10.49
C LEU A 174 33.18 -11.21 -11.10
N ASP A 175 34.32 -11.79 -10.73
CA ASP A 175 34.76 -13.11 -11.20
C ASP A 175 33.75 -14.18 -10.80
N ARG A 176 33.32 -14.17 -9.54
CA ARG A 176 32.31 -15.12 -9.04
C ARG A 176 30.94 -14.92 -9.69
N MET A 177 30.50 -13.67 -9.90
CA MET A 177 29.24 -13.40 -10.60
C MET A 177 29.25 -13.94 -12.04
N ALA A 178 30.38 -13.84 -12.73
CA ALA A 178 30.56 -14.27 -14.11
C ALA A 178 30.83 -15.79 -14.26
N HIS A 179 31.37 -16.45 -13.23
CA HIS A 179 31.61 -17.90 -13.22
C HIS A 179 31.79 -18.45 -11.79
N CYS A 180 30.86 -19.28 -11.32
CA CYS A 180 30.88 -19.91 -9.99
C CYS A 180 30.18 -21.29 -9.94
N PRO A 181 30.51 -22.24 -10.84
CA PRO A 181 29.79 -23.52 -10.91
C PRO A 181 29.91 -24.37 -9.63
N GLU A 182 31.03 -24.26 -8.91
CA GLU A 182 31.24 -24.99 -7.65
C GLU A 182 30.34 -24.47 -6.53
N GLU A 183 30.27 -23.15 -6.34
CA GLU A 183 29.38 -22.53 -5.35
C GLU A 183 27.91 -22.72 -5.71
N ILE A 184 27.55 -22.66 -7.00
CA ILE A 184 26.21 -22.99 -7.50
C ILE A 184 25.84 -24.43 -7.13
N ALA A 185 26.71 -25.40 -7.40
CA ALA A 185 26.46 -26.80 -7.10
C ALA A 185 26.36 -27.04 -5.58
N GLU A 186 27.17 -26.36 -4.77
CA GLU A 186 27.09 -26.45 -3.31
C GLU A 186 25.78 -25.90 -2.75
N ALA A 187 25.40 -24.68 -3.15
CA ALA A 187 24.15 -24.07 -2.72
C ALA A 187 22.93 -24.88 -3.20
N ALA A 188 22.96 -25.41 -4.44
CA ALA A 188 21.91 -26.26 -4.97
C ALA A 188 21.75 -27.56 -4.16
N ARG A 189 22.84 -28.22 -3.75
CA ARG A 189 22.77 -29.42 -2.88
C ARG A 189 22.09 -29.12 -1.54
N ASN A 190 22.31 -27.94 -0.97
CA ASN A 190 21.65 -27.55 0.27
C ASN A 190 20.14 -27.33 0.07
N LEU A 191 19.75 -26.68 -1.03
CA LEU A 191 18.34 -26.47 -1.37
C LEU A 191 17.62 -27.77 -1.78
N ALA A 192 18.30 -28.70 -2.45
CA ALA A 192 17.75 -29.99 -2.86
C ALA A 192 17.30 -30.86 -1.67
N ARG A 193 17.90 -30.66 -0.48
CA ARG A 193 17.42 -31.29 0.76
C ARG A 193 16.01 -30.86 1.15
N VAL A 194 15.60 -29.65 0.75
CA VAL A 194 14.27 -29.08 1.01
C VAL A 194 13.33 -29.35 -0.17
N CYS A 195 13.82 -29.22 -1.40
CA CYS A 195 13.06 -29.42 -2.64
C CYS A 195 13.89 -30.26 -3.63
N PRO A 196 13.76 -31.60 -3.59
CA PRO A 196 14.55 -32.52 -4.42
C PRO A 196 14.42 -32.29 -5.93
N GLU A 197 13.32 -31.67 -6.39
CA GLU A 197 13.10 -31.39 -7.81
C GLU A 197 14.16 -30.45 -8.41
N LEU A 198 14.95 -29.73 -7.59
CA LEU A 198 16.07 -28.94 -8.08
C LEU A 198 17.17 -29.82 -8.74
N ASP A 199 17.32 -31.09 -8.32
CA ASP A 199 18.31 -32.01 -8.91
C ASP A 199 18.01 -32.34 -10.39
N GLU A 200 16.78 -32.08 -10.83
CA GLU A 200 16.35 -32.26 -12.22
C GLU A 200 16.60 -31.04 -13.11
N VAL A 201 17.05 -29.91 -12.53
CA VAL A 201 17.27 -28.65 -13.25
C VAL A 201 18.73 -28.58 -13.69
N SER A 202 18.96 -28.33 -14.97
CA SER A 202 20.31 -28.08 -15.47
C SER A 202 20.80 -26.70 -15.00
N LEU A 203 21.79 -26.69 -14.11
CA LEU A 203 22.26 -25.46 -13.48
C LEU A 203 23.15 -24.63 -14.45
N PRO A 204 23.08 -23.29 -14.37
CA PRO A 204 24.03 -22.42 -15.05
C PRO A 204 25.39 -22.41 -14.36
N ASP A 205 26.43 -21.97 -15.05
CA ASP A 205 27.78 -21.82 -14.49
C ASP A 205 28.05 -20.41 -13.90
N ALA A 206 27.08 -19.50 -14.01
CA ALA A 206 27.22 -18.08 -13.67
C ALA A 206 25.91 -17.50 -13.13
N VAL A 207 26.02 -16.48 -12.28
CA VAL A 207 24.87 -15.69 -11.83
C VAL A 207 24.49 -14.63 -12.87
N SER A 208 25.49 -13.98 -13.47
CA SER A 208 25.25 -12.93 -14.46
C SER A 208 26.44 -12.74 -15.40
N THR A 209 26.16 -12.61 -16.70
CA THR A 209 27.13 -12.32 -17.76
C THR A 209 26.94 -10.92 -18.37
N SER A 210 26.13 -10.09 -17.71
CA SER A 210 25.76 -8.76 -18.19
C SER A 210 25.75 -7.74 -17.05
N LEU A 211 26.25 -6.54 -17.30
CA LEU A 211 26.41 -5.51 -16.28
C LEU A 211 25.83 -4.16 -16.72
N THR A 212 25.23 -3.44 -15.78
CA THR A 212 24.89 -2.02 -15.92
C THR A 212 25.80 -1.14 -15.08
N ILE A 213 26.49 -0.23 -15.76
CA ILE A 213 27.29 0.82 -15.15
C ILE A 213 26.32 1.91 -14.70
N SER A 214 26.22 2.11 -13.40
CA SER A 214 25.46 3.23 -12.85
C SER A 214 26.38 4.43 -12.80
N THR A 215 26.33 5.30 -13.81
CA THR A 215 27.14 6.53 -13.81
C THR A 215 26.74 7.37 -12.61
N MET A 216 27.70 7.62 -11.72
CA MET A 216 27.51 8.52 -10.60
C MET A 216 27.37 9.95 -11.14
N HIS A 217 26.48 10.73 -10.53
CA HIS A 217 26.46 12.17 -10.79
C HIS A 217 27.84 12.75 -10.48
N GLY A 218 28.42 13.53 -11.41
CA GLY A 218 29.78 14.04 -11.25
C GLY A 218 30.93 13.12 -11.69
N CYS A 219 30.67 11.96 -12.30
CA CYS A 219 31.73 11.10 -12.80
C CYS A 219 32.37 11.68 -14.09
N PRO A 220 33.71 11.83 -14.15
CA PRO A 220 34.38 12.36 -15.35
C PRO A 220 34.10 11.52 -16.61
N PRO A 221 33.90 12.15 -17.79
CA PRO A 221 33.58 11.43 -19.03
C PRO A 221 34.62 10.39 -19.44
N ASP A 222 35.91 10.70 -19.29
CA ASP A 222 37.01 9.80 -19.61
C ASP A 222 37.04 8.58 -18.68
N GLU A 223 36.71 8.78 -17.41
CA GLU A 223 36.57 7.72 -16.41
C GLU A 223 35.41 6.78 -16.77
N VAL A 224 34.25 7.33 -17.14
CA VAL A 224 33.09 6.55 -17.62
C VAL A 224 33.47 5.67 -18.81
N GLN A 225 34.18 6.23 -19.79
CA GLN A 225 34.62 5.49 -20.97
C GLN A 225 35.58 4.36 -20.59
N ARG A 226 36.58 4.63 -19.74
CA ARG A 226 37.58 3.64 -19.31
C ARG A 226 36.94 2.48 -18.53
N ILE A 227 36.00 2.77 -17.63
CA ILE A 227 35.24 1.75 -16.90
C ILE A 227 34.45 0.87 -17.87
N ALA A 228 33.76 1.46 -18.83
CA ALA A 228 32.97 0.72 -19.79
C ALA A 228 33.83 -0.13 -20.74
N LEU A 229 34.99 0.38 -21.19
CA LEU A 229 35.95 -0.40 -21.98
C LEU A 229 36.53 -1.57 -21.17
N HIS A 230 36.82 -1.41 -19.88
CA HIS A 230 37.27 -2.51 -19.03
C HIS A 230 36.24 -3.67 -19.01
N PHE A 231 34.96 -3.36 -18.81
CA PHE A 231 33.92 -4.41 -18.79
C PHE A 231 33.71 -5.06 -20.17
N ILE A 232 33.78 -4.28 -21.24
CA ILE A 232 33.61 -4.78 -22.62
C ILE A 232 34.83 -5.57 -23.05
N GLU A 233 36.00 -4.94 -23.16
CA GLU A 233 37.18 -5.49 -23.83
C GLU A 233 37.91 -6.53 -22.95
N GLU A 234 38.19 -6.17 -21.70
CA GLU A 234 38.97 -7.01 -20.80
C GLU A 234 38.13 -8.14 -20.21
N ARG A 235 36.93 -7.84 -19.71
CA ARG A 235 36.06 -8.85 -19.08
C ARG A 235 35.11 -9.57 -20.03
N GLY A 236 34.85 -9.02 -21.22
CA GLY A 236 33.94 -9.65 -22.18
C GLY A 236 32.48 -9.72 -21.73
N LEU A 237 32.01 -8.73 -20.95
CA LEU A 237 30.63 -8.68 -20.48
C LEU A 237 29.72 -7.87 -21.43
N HIS A 238 28.47 -8.30 -21.56
CA HIS A 238 27.43 -7.42 -22.13
C HIS A 238 27.27 -6.22 -21.21
N THR A 239 27.38 -5.01 -21.75
CA THR A 239 27.52 -3.79 -20.93
C THR A 239 26.45 -2.78 -21.27
N THR A 240 25.77 -2.27 -20.25
CA THR A 240 24.79 -1.18 -20.37
C THR A 240 25.30 0.06 -19.65
N LEU A 241 25.30 1.21 -20.33
CA LEU A 241 25.61 2.49 -19.72
C LEU A 241 24.30 3.20 -19.32
N LYS A 242 24.07 3.39 -18.02
CA LYS A 242 22.90 4.12 -17.52
C LYS A 242 23.17 5.61 -17.57
N LEU A 243 22.32 6.36 -18.25
CA LEU A 243 22.49 7.80 -18.47
C LEU A 243 21.60 8.63 -17.55
N ASN A 244 22.00 9.88 -17.32
CA ASN A 244 21.27 10.81 -16.46
C ASN A 244 20.28 11.67 -17.25
N PRO A 245 19.16 12.11 -16.63
CA PRO A 245 18.20 13.00 -17.28
C PRO A 245 18.76 14.41 -17.59
N THR A 246 19.89 14.76 -16.99
CA THR A 246 20.62 16.02 -17.17
C THR A 246 21.19 16.21 -18.58
N LEU A 247 21.27 15.15 -19.39
CA LEU A 247 21.66 15.22 -20.81
C LEU A 247 20.80 16.19 -21.64
N LEU A 248 19.56 16.48 -21.21
CA LEU A 248 18.69 17.47 -21.86
C LEU A 248 19.18 18.92 -21.71
N GLY A 249 20.08 19.17 -20.76
CA GLY A 249 20.51 20.50 -20.37
C GLY A 249 19.52 21.20 -19.42
N PRO A 250 19.98 22.25 -18.72
CA PRO A 250 19.24 22.89 -17.64
C PRO A 250 17.92 23.50 -18.07
N GLN A 251 17.92 24.21 -19.20
CA GLN A 251 16.74 24.92 -19.69
C GLN A 251 15.59 23.95 -20.02
N ARG A 252 15.89 22.90 -20.78
CA ARG A 252 14.88 21.92 -21.24
C ARG A 252 14.31 21.09 -20.08
N VAL A 253 15.14 20.74 -19.09
CA VAL A 253 14.65 20.08 -17.86
C VAL A 253 13.68 20.99 -17.11
N ARG A 254 14.05 22.25 -16.89
CA ARG A 254 13.21 23.23 -16.18
C ARG A 254 11.91 23.52 -16.91
N ASP A 255 11.95 23.66 -18.23
CA ASP A 255 10.77 23.93 -19.06
C ASP A 255 9.78 22.76 -19.02
N LEU A 256 10.25 21.51 -19.14
CA LEU A 256 9.39 20.33 -19.05
C LEU A 256 8.76 20.18 -17.66
N LEU A 257 9.56 20.29 -16.60
CA LEU A 257 9.07 20.18 -15.23
C LEU A 257 8.08 21.32 -14.90
N GLY A 258 8.45 22.57 -15.21
CA GLY A 258 7.63 23.75 -14.97
C GLY A 258 6.33 23.75 -15.78
N GLY A 259 6.38 23.36 -17.05
CA GLY A 259 5.20 23.23 -17.93
C GLY A 259 4.20 22.18 -17.42
N LEU A 260 4.71 21.12 -16.80
CA LEU A 260 3.91 20.09 -16.13
C LEU A 260 3.53 20.44 -14.69
N GLY A 261 3.94 21.61 -14.19
CA GLY A 261 3.59 22.13 -12.87
C GLY A 261 4.36 21.50 -11.71
N TRP A 262 5.48 20.83 -11.99
CA TRP A 262 6.38 20.30 -10.97
C TRP A 262 7.19 21.41 -10.31
N ASP A 263 7.24 21.41 -8.98
CA ASP A 263 8.00 22.36 -8.17
C ASP A 263 9.25 21.64 -7.64
N LEU A 264 10.21 21.40 -8.54
CA LEU A 264 11.51 20.80 -8.24
C LEU A 264 12.61 21.80 -8.53
N GLU A 265 13.53 21.94 -7.58
CA GLU A 265 14.71 22.77 -7.72
C GLU A 265 15.93 21.90 -8.03
N VAL A 266 16.44 22.01 -9.26
CA VAL A 266 17.64 21.31 -9.72
C VAL A 266 18.78 22.33 -9.85
N PRO A 267 19.82 22.26 -8.99
CA PRO A 267 20.95 23.18 -9.02
C PRO A 267 21.73 23.13 -10.35
N ASP A 268 22.28 24.26 -10.81
CA ASP A 268 23.12 24.30 -12.02
C ASP A 268 24.39 23.44 -11.90
N THR A 269 24.91 23.27 -10.68
CA THR A 269 26.07 22.42 -10.38
C THR A 269 25.83 20.95 -10.77
N VAL A 270 24.58 20.48 -10.73
CA VAL A 270 24.21 19.13 -11.15
C VAL A 270 24.46 18.94 -12.66
N PHE A 271 24.14 19.94 -13.47
CA PHE A 271 24.38 19.89 -14.92
C PHE A 271 25.84 20.09 -15.29
N ALA A 272 26.58 20.90 -14.51
CA ALA A 272 28.00 21.14 -14.74
C ALA A 272 28.88 19.91 -14.45
N ASN A 273 28.45 19.10 -13.48
CA ASN A 273 29.18 17.92 -13.04
C ASN A 273 28.83 16.66 -13.84
N ASP A 274 27.61 16.58 -14.38
CA ASP A 274 27.16 15.42 -15.16
C ASP A 274 27.68 15.41 -16.60
N LEU A 275 27.68 14.22 -17.19
CA LEU A 275 28.03 13.99 -18.59
C LEU A 275 27.14 14.85 -19.52
N SER A 276 27.76 15.69 -20.36
CA SER A 276 27.05 16.45 -21.39
C SER A 276 26.76 15.62 -22.64
N LEU A 277 25.83 16.06 -23.48
CA LEU A 277 25.52 15.37 -24.74
C LEU A 277 26.74 15.26 -25.66
N ASP A 278 27.49 16.37 -25.81
CA ASP A 278 28.69 16.42 -26.67
C ASP A 278 29.80 15.47 -26.20
N GLN A 279 29.86 15.21 -24.89
CA GLN A 279 30.77 14.24 -24.30
C GLN A 279 30.23 12.80 -24.41
N ALA A 280 28.91 12.61 -24.28
CA ALA A 280 28.29 11.29 -24.32
C ALA A 280 28.36 10.64 -25.70
N LEU A 281 28.09 11.37 -26.78
CA LEU A 281 28.00 10.80 -28.13
C LEU A 281 29.30 10.11 -28.60
N PRO A 282 30.50 10.71 -28.46
CA PRO A 282 31.76 10.04 -28.80
C PRO A 282 32.02 8.78 -27.96
N ILE A 283 31.69 8.81 -26.66
CA ILE A 283 31.83 7.66 -25.76
C ILE A 283 30.94 6.52 -26.25
N VAL A 284 29.67 6.80 -26.52
CA VAL A 284 28.69 5.80 -26.98
C VAL A 284 29.14 5.13 -28.30
N ARG A 285 29.65 5.91 -29.26
CA ARG A 285 30.19 5.38 -30.52
C ARG A 285 31.41 4.48 -30.29
N THR A 286 32.33 4.91 -29.43
CA THR A 286 33.54 4.15 -29.07
C THR A 286 33.17 2.80 -28.43
N LEU A 287 32.27 2.82 -27.44
CA LEU A 287 31.83 1.61 -26.74
C LEU A 287 31.05 0.66 -27.66
N SER A 288 30.21 1.19 -28.56
CA SER A 288 29.50 0.39 -29.56
C SER A 288 30.47 -0.34 -30.49
N ALA A 289 31.53 0.34 -30.95
CA ALA A 289 32.56 -0.27 -31.79
C ALA A 289 33.38 -1.33 -31.03
N ALA A 290 33.76 -1.06 -29.77
CA ALA A 290 34.48 -2.01 -28.92
C ALA A 290 33.65 -3.28 -28.68
N ALA A 291 32.36 -3.14 -28.39
CA ALA A 291 31.45 -4.26 -28.17
C ALA A 291 31.29 -5.13 -29.43
N ARG A 292 31.12 -4.52 -30.61
CA ARG A 292 31.11 -5.24 -31.90
C ARG A 292 32.40 -6.02 -32.13
N LYS A 293 33.55 -5.41 -31.87
CA LYS A 293 34.86 -6.05 -32.02
C LYS A 293 35.03 -7.25 -31.08
N ARG A 294 34.52 -7.14 -29.86
CA ARG A 294 34.63 -8.19 -28.83
C ARG A 294 33.60 -9.31 -28.97
N GLY A 295 32.50 -9.07 -29.69
CA GLY A 295 31.38 -10.01 -29.83
C GLY A 295 30.38 -9.96 -28.66
N VAL A 296 30.28 -8.82 -27.98
CA VAL A 296 29.31 -8.59 -26.89
C VAL A 296 28.32 -7.49 -27.27
N GLU A 297 27.25 -7.34 -26.50
CA GLU A 297 26.25 -6.28 -26.71
C GLU A 297 26.53 -5.06 -25.83
N PHE A 298 26.46 -3.87 -26.42
CA PHE A 298 26.45 -2.59 -25.70
C PHE A 298 25.08 -1.92 -25.80
N ASN A 299 24.58 -1.39 -24.69
CA ASN A 299 23.24 -0.80 -24.58
C ASN A 299 23.26 0.49 -23.75
N LEU A 300 22.19 1.27 -23.86
CA LEU A 300 21.96 2.42 -22.98
C LEU A 300 20.71 2.22 -22.12
N LYS A 301 20.71 2.83 -20.94
CA LYS A 301 19.56 2.81 -20.03
C LYS A 301 19.12 4.22 -19.63
N LEU A 302 17.81 4.46 -19.72
CA LEU A 302 17.19 5.76 -19.52
C LEU A 302 16.16 5.72 -18.37
N THR A 303 16.37 6.37 -17.24
CA THR A 303 17.55 7.14 -16.81
C THR A 303 17.84 6.86 -15.34
N ASN A 304 18.96 7.37 -14.83
CA ASN A 304 19.15 7.52 -13.39
C ASN A 304 18.18 8.55 -12.79
N THR A 305 18.19 8.67 -11.46
CA THR A 305 17.42 9.67 -10.72
C THR A 305 17.90 11.10 -11.02
N LEU A 306 17.09 12.10 -10.64
CA LEU A 306 17.41 13.52 -10.83
C LEU A 306 17.74 14.17 -9.48
N PRO A 307 18.98 14.62 -9.23
CA PRO A 307 19.33 15.32 -8.01
C PRO A 307 18.56 16.63 -7.89
N CYS A 308 18.04 16.92 -6.70
CA CYS A 308 17.30 18.14 -6.41
C CYS A 308 17.44 18.55 -4.94
N VAL A 309 17.11 19.80 -4.64
CA VAL A 309 17.10 20.31 -3.26
C VAL A 309 16.07 19.56 -2.42
N ASN A 310 16.44 19.18 -1.19
CA ASN A 310 15.54 18.45 -0.31
C ASN A 310 14.39 19.34 0.21
N ARG A 311 13.22 19.15 -0.40
CA ARG A 311 11.93 19.69 0.06
C ARG A 311 10.96 18.59 0.49
N SER A 312 11.47 17.38 0.71
CA SER A 312 10.71 16.16 0.98
C SER A 312 10.45 15.94 2.48
N ALA A 313 9.87 14.79 2.84
CA ALA A 313 9.73 14.37 4.24
C ALA A 313 11.00 13.66 4.78
N LEU A 314 12.05 13.52 3.97
CA LEU A 314 13.31 12.89 4.36
C LEU A 314 14.11 13.77 5.33
N PRO A 315 15.09 13.20 6.07
CA PRO A 315 15.87 13.92 7.07
C PRO A 315 16.47 15.23 6.52
N LYS A 316 16.24 16.34 7.25
CA LYS A 316 16.72 17.69 6.87
C LYS A 316 18.26 17.82 6.83
N ALA A 317 18.97 16.88 7.43
CA ALA A 317 20.43 16.80 7.33
C ALA A 317 20.88 16.58 5.87
N GLU A 318 20.08 15.88 5.08
CA GLU A 318 20.29 15.70 3.65
C GLU A 318 19.83 16.95 2.90
N GLN A 319 20.75 17.77 2.40
CA GLN A 319 20.42 18.97 1.63
C GLN A 319 19.98 18.64 0.20
N GLN A 320 20.45 17.51 -0.35
CA GLN A 320 20.16 17.04 -1.70
C GLN A 320 19.50 15.65 -1.64
N VAL A 321 18.48 15.44 -2.47
CA VAL A 321 17.78 14.16 -2.63
C VAL A 321 17.62 13.82 -4.12
N TYR A 322 17.31 12.56 -4.38
CA TYR A 322 17.19 11.99 -5.71
C TYR A 322 15.73 11.82 -6.09
N CYS A 323 15.26 12.62 -7.04
CA CYS A 323 13.92 12.52 -7.56
C CYS A 323 13.78 11.34 -8.52
N SER A 324 12.65 10.64 -8.41
CA SER A 324 12.24 9.51 -9.24
C SER A 324 10.74 9.52 -9.52
N GLY A 325 10.27 8.58 -10.33
CA GLY A 325 8.85 8.38 -10.61
C GLY A 325 8.33 9.26 -11.75
N ARG A 326 7.06 9.65 -11.63
CA ARG A 326 6.28 10.35 -12.67
C ARG A 326 6.94 11.58 -13.29
N PRO A 327 7.59 12.51 -12.55
CA PRO A 327 8.24 13.67 -13.15
C PRO A 327 9.40 13.31 -14.09
N LEU A 328 10.04 12.16 -13.92
CA LEU A 328 11.17 11.76 -14.76
C LEU A 328 10.74 11.14 -16.09
N HIS A 329 9.50 10.68 -16.21
CA HIS A 329 9.05 9.98 -17.41
C HIS A 329 9.17 10.84 -18.68
N PRO A 330 8.65 12.09 -18.71
CA PRO A 330 8.84 12.96 -19.87
C PRO A 330 10.32 13.28 -20.12
N LEU A 331 11.11 13.50 -19.06
CA LEU A 331 12.55 13.79 -19.21
C LEU A 331 13.27 12.63 -19.92
N ALA A 332 13.07 11.39 -19.46
CA ALA A 332 13.71 10.22 -20.04
C ALA A 332 13.26 9.93 -21.48
N VAL A 333 11.98 10.12 -21.79
CA VAL A 333 11.46 9.99 -23.17
C VAL A 333 12.10 11.05 -24.08
N HIS A 334 12.28 12.28 -23.59
CA HIS A 334 12.95 13.33 -24.33
C HIS A 334 14.46 13.07 -24.48
N VAL A 335 15.13 12.45 -23.50
CA VAL A 335 16.53 11.99 -23.66
C VAL A 335 16.61 10.92 -24.74
N ALA A 336 15.67 9.97 -24.76
CA ALA A 336 15.62 8.95 -25.81
C ALA A 336 15.48 9.59 -27.20
N LEU A 337 14.57 10.56 -27.34
CA LEU A 337 14.39 11.30 -28.59
C LEU A 337 15.67 12.04 -29.00
N LEU A 338 16.29 12.76 -28.06
CA LEU A 338 17.53 13.51 -28.27
C LEU A 338 18.66 12.60 -28.78
N LEU A 339 18.84 11.42 -28.16
CA LEU A 339 19.85 10.44 -28.58
C LEU A 339 19.57 9.91 -29.99
N ARG A 340 18.30 9.57 -30.30
CA ARG A 340 17.92 9.08 -31.64
C ARG A 340 18.14 10.15 -32.72
N GLU A 341 17.88 11.43 -32.42
CA GLU A 341 18.10 12.56 -33.35
C GLU A 341 19.58 12.83 -33.66
N HIS A 342 20.50 12.45 -32.77
CA HIS A 342 21.95 12.69 -32.95
C HIS A 342 22.73 11.44 -33.40
N MET A 343 22.05 10.30 -33.51
CA MET A 343 22.62 9.01 -33.88
C MET A 343 21.87 8.43 -35.09
N ASP A 344 21.98 9.14 -36.23
CA ASP A 344 21.23 8.86 -37.47
C ASP A 344 21.53 7.51 -38.13
N ASP A 345 22.70 6.92 -37.88
CA ASP A 345 23.04 5.59 -38.42
C ASP A 345 22.57 4.49 -37.44
N ALA A 346 21.68 3.61 -37.90
CA ALA A 346 21.15 2.50 -37.11
C ALA A 346 22.25 1.54 -36.63
N ALA A 347 23.41 1.51 -37.31
CA ALA A 347 24.59 0.77 -36.87
C ALA A 347 25.28 1.40 -35.66
N ASP A 348 25.06 2.69 -35.39
CA ASP A 348 25.73 3.43 -34.33
C ASP A 348 24.85 3.69 -33.11
N CYS A 349 23.52 3.60 -33.22
CA CYS A 349 22.61 3.80 -32.09
C CYS A 349 22.33 2.48 -31.33
N PRO A 350 22.92 2.26 -30.14
CA PRO A 350 22.70 1.04 -29.39
C PRO A 350 21.25 0.92 -28.89
N PRO A 351 20.76 -0.29 -28.56
CA PRO A 351 19.42 -0.45 -28.03
C PRO A 351 19.23 0.27 -26.69
N LEU A 352 18.00 0.79 -26.49
CA LEU A 352 17.62 1.56 -25.31
C LEU A 352 16.75 0.72 -24.38
N SER A 353 17.08 0.70 -23.09
CA SER A 353 16.21 0.22 -22.01
C SER A 353 15.70 1.39 -21.17
N PHE A 354 14.58 1.20 -20.47
CA PHE A 354 13.87 2.31 -19.80
C PHE A 354 13.55 2.01 -18.33
N CYS A 355 13.67 2.99 -17.43
CA CYS A 355 13.36 2.83 -16.00
C CYS A 355 12.81 4.08 -15.28
N ALA A 356 12.39 5.10 -16.01
CA ALA A 356 12.03 6.42 -15.45
C ALA A 356 10.51 6.64 -15.41
N GLY A 357 9.86 6.37 -14.27
CA GLY A 357 8.41 6.60 -14.13
C GLY A 357 7.53 5.64 -14.94
N ALA A 358 8.07 4.47 -15.29
CA ALA A 358 7.34 3.42 -15.99
C ALA A 358 6.26 2.79 -15.11
N ASP A 359 5.06 2.64 -15.65
CA ASP A 359 3.90 2.00 -15.06
C ASP A 359 3.16 1.11 -16.07
N ALA A 360 2.18 0.34 -15.60
CA ALA A 360 1.43 -0.61 -16.44
C ALA A 360 0.80 0.04 -17.69
N PHE A 361 0.44 1.32 -17.61
CA PHE A 361 -0.33 1.98 -18.67
C PHE A 361 0.54 2.72 -19.67
N ASN A 362 1.79 3.04 -19.33
CA ASN A 362 2.74 3.69 -20.24
C ASN A 362 3.78 2.71 -20.81
N THR A 363 3.88 1.50 -20.25
CA THR A 363 4.74 0.41 -20.75
C THR A 363 4.43 -0.01 -22.19
N PRO A 364 3.15 -0.12 -22.64
CA PRO A 364 2.85 -0.43 -24.03
C PRO A 364 3.41 0.61 -25.01
N ASP A 365 3.34 1.89 -24.65
CA ASP A 365 3.83 3.00 -25.48
C ASP A 365 5.37 3.04 -25.47
N LEU A 366 6.01 2.73 -24.34
CA LEU A 366 7.48 2.59 -24.25
C LEU A 366 8.00 1.47 -25.18
N LEU A 367 7.36 0.29 -25.15
CA LEU A 367 7.77 -0.85 -25.97
C LEU A 367 7.46 -0.63 -27.47
N ALA A 368 6.38 0.08 -27.79
CA ALA A 368 6.07 0.56 -29.14
C ALA A 368 7.15 1.53 -29.67
N ALA A 369 7.70 2.37 -28.79
CA ALA A 369 8.76 3.32 -29.10
C ALA A 369 10.17 2.70 -29.07
N ASP A 370 10.29 1.37 -28.99
CA ASP A 370 11.55 0.62 -28.93
C ASP A 370 12.43 0.99 -27.72
N LEU A 371 11.80 1.25 -26.57
CA LEU A 371 12.46 1.56 -25.29
C LEU A 371 12.36 0.37 -24.32
N GLY A 372 12.91 -0.79 -24.70
CA GLY A 372 12.79 -2.05 -23.96
C GLY A 372 14.13 -2.80 -23.76
N PRO A 373 14.31 -3.57 -22.67
CA PRO A 373 13.33 -3.88 -21.63
C PRO A 373 12.99 -2.69 -20.72
N VAL A 374 11.83 -2.76 -20.08
CA VAL A 374 11.32 -1.72 -19.17
C VAL A 374 11.43 -2.21 -17.73
N THR A 375 12.21 -1.51 -16.91
CA THR A 375 12.26 -1.80 -15.47
C THR A 375 11.58 -0.73 -14.64
N THR A 376 11.16 -1.08 -13.43
CA THR A 376 10.45 -0.15 -12.53
C THR A 376 10.93 -0.29 -11.08
N CYS A 377 10.88 0.82 -10.35
CA CYS A 377 11.18 0.88 -8.92
C CYS A 377 10.11 1.73 -8.20
N SER A 378 9.97 3.01 -8.60
CA SER A 378 9.02 3.94 -7.96
C SER A 378 7.58 3.44 -7.97
N ASP A 379 7.16 2.71 -9.01
CA ASP A 379 5.81 2.15 -9.06
C ASP A 379 5.63 0.96 -8.10
N LEU A 380 6.66 0.11 -7.96
CA LEU A 380 6.68 -1.03 -7.04
C LEU A 380 6.81 -0.60 -5.57
N LEU A 381 7.14 0.66 -5.29
CA LEU A 381 7.11 1.23 -3.93
C LEU A 381 5.72 1.78 -3.55
N LYS A 382 4.74 1.77 -4.46
CA LYS A 382 3.36 2.24 -4.20
C LYS A 382 2.40 1.05 -3.97
N PRO A 383 1.20 1.26 -3.38
CA PRO A 383 0.30 0.17 -2.97
C PRO A 383 0.02 -0.84 -4.07
N GLY A 384 0.15 -2.12 -3.75
CA GLY A 384 0.14 -3.23 -4.70
C GLY A 384 1.52 -3.84 -4.95
N GLY A 385 2.60 -3.04 -4.84
CA GLY A 385 3.97 -3.55 -4.81
C GLY A 385 4.37 -4.34 -6.04
N TYR A 386 5.08 -5.45 -5.82
CA TYR A 386 5.52 -6.39 -6.85
C TYR A 386 4.37 -6.91 -7.74
N ALA A 387 3.21 -7.17 -7.15
CA ALA A 387 2.05 -7.72 -7.87
C ALA A 387 1.56 -6.84 -9.02
N ARG A 388 1.96 -5.56 -9.05
CA ARG A 388 1.69 -4.68 -10.18
C ARG A 388 2.34 -5.12 -11.47
N LEU A 389 3.47 -5.81 -11.42
CA LEU A 389 4.14 -6.32 -12.64
C LEU A 389 3.20 -7.19 -13.47
N ARG A 390 2.28 -7.93 -12.82
CA ARG A 390 1.24 -8.69 -13.53
C ARG A 390 0.34 -7.78 -14.37
N GLN A 391 -0.08 -6.65 -13.80
CA GLN A 391 -0.88 -5.66 -14.51
C GLN A 391 -0.14 -5.05 -15.71
N TYR A 392 1.18 -4.88 -15.66
CA TYR A 392 1.94 -4.39 -16.82
C TYR A 392 1.78 -5.33 -18.02
N LEU A 393 1.78 -6.63 -17.76
CA LEU A 393 1.66 -7.67 -18.78
C LEU A 393 0.23 -7.80 -19.28
N ASP A 394 -0.76 -7.74 -18.39
CA ASP A 394 -2.17 -7.78 -18.78
C ASP A 394 -2.51 -6.57 -19.69
N VAL A 395 -2.10 -5.35 -19.30
CA VAL A 395 -2.33 -4.14 -20.11
C VAL A 395 -1.59 -4.17 -21.44
N LEU A 396 -0.35 -4.69 -21.46
CA LEU A 396 0.42 -4.86 -22.70
C LEU A 396 -0.27 -5.86 -23.65
N SER A 397 -0.66 -7.01 -23.12
CA SER A 397 -1.36 -8.06 -23.87
C SER A 397 -2.67 -7.55 -24.46
N ASP A 398 -3.47 -6.84 -23.67
CA ASP A 398 -4.74 -6.24 -24.11
C ASP A 398 -4.52 -5.22 -25.24
N ARG A 399 -3.51 -4.34 -25.09
CA ARG A 399 -3.18 -3.32 -26.09
C ARG A 399 -2.70 -3.96 -27.40
N MET A 400 -1.85 -4.98 -27.35
CA MET A 400 -1.39 -5.70 -28.54
C MET A 400 -2.53 -6.47 -29.21
N SER A 401 -3.35 -7.17 -28.43
CA SER A 401 -4.49 -7.95 -28.92
C SER A 401 -5.55 -7.06 -29.58
N SER A 402 -5.80 -5.86 -29.05
CA SER A 402 -6.78 -4.91 -29.61
C SER A 402 -6.48 -4.46 -31.05
N VAL A 403 -5.23 -4.61 -31.50
CA VAL A 403 -4.79 -4.28 -32.86
C VAL A 403 -4.32 -5.51 -33.66
N GLY A 404 -4.45 -6.71 -33.08
CA GLY A 404 -4.02 -7.97 -33.70
C GLY A 404 -2.50 -8.15 -33.81
N ALA A 405 -1.69 -7.44 -32.99
CA ALA A 405 -0.25 -7.61 -32.99
C ALA A 405 0.15 -8.91 -32.27
N ARG A 406 0.82 -9.82 -32.98
CA ARG A 406 1.21 -11.14 -32.46
C ARG A 406 2.60 -11.17 -31.84
N ASN A 407 3.39 -10.12 -32.05
CA ASN A 407 4.70 -9.96 -31.43
C ASN A 407 5.06 -8.47 -31.25
N LEU A 408 6.13 -8.18 -30.50
CA LEU A 408 6.60 -6.80 -30.28
C LEU A 408 7.00 -6.08 -31.58
N GLU A 409 7.47 -6.80 -32.60
CA GLU A 409 7.82 -6.20 -33.90
C GLU A 409 6.57 -5.69 -34.64
N GLU A 410 5.52 -6.51 -34.70
CA GLU A 410 4.21 -6.13 -35.25
C GLU A 410 3.61 -4.95 -34.46
N TRP A 411 3.75 -4.94 -33.12
CA TRP A 411 3.31 -3.82 -32.28
C TRP A 411 4.05 -2.51 -32.61
N ARG A 412 5.39 -2.55 -32.73
CA ARG A 412 6.20 -1.39 -33.14
C ARG A 412 5.87 -0.92 -34.56
N LYS A 413 5.61 -1.84 -35.48
CA LYS A 413 5.19 -1.53 -36.85
C LYS A 413 3.84 -0.82 -36.86
N TYR A 414 2.87 -1.34 -36.11
CA TYR A 414 1.57 -0.68 -35.94
C TYR A 414 1.72 0.73 -35.38
N ALA A 415 2.51 0.90 -34.32
CA ALA A 415 2.73 2.20 -33.68
C ALA A 415 3.34 3.23 -34.64
N ARG A 416 4.37 2.85 -35.41
CA ARG A 416 4.98 3.71 -36.44
C ARG A 416 3.99 4.18 -37.50
N ASN A 417 3.04 3.33 -37.89
CA ASN A 417 2.05 3.64 -38.92
C ASN A 417 0.87 4.49 -38.43
N ASN A 418 0.70 4.67 -37.12
CA ASN A 418 -0.48 5.32 -36.52
C ASN A 418 -0.12 6.52 -35.63
N SER A 419 0.96 7.25 -35.95
CA SER A 419 1.39 8.44 -35.20
C SER A 419 1.64 8.19 -33.70
N LEU A 420 2.19 7.02 -33.38
CA LEU A 420 2.67 6.64 -32.04
C LEU A 420 4.20 6.49 -32.06
N SER A 421 4.88 7.33 -32.85
CA SER A 421 6.35 7.34 -32.89
C SER A 421 6.94 7.85 -31.58
N LEU A 422 8.24 7.66 -31.36
CA LEU A 422 8.93 8.24 -30.20
C LEU A 422 8.75 9.77 -30.11
N ALA A 423 8.76 10.47 -31.25
CA ALA A 423 8.56 11.91 -31.30
C ALA A 423 7.13 12.32 -30.90
N ASP A 424 6.12 11.55 -31.35
CA ASP A 424 4.71 11.78 -30.97
C ASP A 424 4.48 11.47 -29.48
N TYR A 425 5.13 10.42 -28.99
CA TYR A 425 5.07 10.07 -27.58
C TYR A 425 5.74 11.15 -26.72
N ALA A 426 6.91 11.67 -27.10
CA ALA A 426 7.57 12.78 -26.42
C ALA A 426 6.64 14.00 -26.31
N LYS A 427 6.03 14.43 -27.42
CA LYS A 427 5.03 15.52 -27.43
C LYS A 427 3.87 15.23 -26.47
N THR A 428 3.36 14.01 -26.47
CA THR A 428 2.27 13.58 -25.59
C THR A 428 2.69 13.67 -24.11
N THR A 429 3.89 13.21 -23.78
CA THR A 429 4.39 13.21 -22.38
C THR A 429 4.62 14.62 -21.84
N ALA A 430 4.97 15.58 -22.70
CA ALA A 430 5.21 16.97 -22.32
C ALA A 430 3.93 17.77 -22.01
N ALA A 431 2.76 17.33 -22.52
CA ALA A 431 1.51 18.07 -22.39
C ALA A 431 0.40 17.32 -21.63
N SER A 432 0.48 15.99 -21.55
CA SER A 432 -0.59 15.18 -20.96
C SER A 432 -0.72 15.39 -19.45
N ARG A 433 -1.98 15.53 -19.00
CA ARG A 433 -2.34 15.60 -17.57
C ARG A 433 -1.84 14.39 -16.79
N ARG A 434 -1.60 13.25 -17.44
CA ARG A 434 -1.01 12.05 -16.83
C ARG A 434 0.33 12.36 -16.17
N TYR A 435 1.17 13.17 -16.80
CA TYR A 435 2.52 13.47 -16.30
C TYR A 435 2.59 14.81 -15.56
N ALA A 436 1.52 15.58 -15.57
CA ALA A 436 1.42 16.83 -14.83
C ALA A 436 1.25 16.60 -13.32
N LYS A 437 1.84 17.50 -12.51
CA LYS A 437 1.64 17.53 -11.06
C LYS A 437 0.17 17.75 -10.76
N THR A 438 -0.41 16.89 -9.95
CA THR A 438 -1.86 16.95 -9.69
C THR A 438 -2.15 18.04 -8.66
N ARG A 439 -2.37 19.28 -9.12
CA ARG A 439 -2.53 20.53 -8.32
C ARG A 439 -3.51 20.48 -7.12
N LYS A 440 -4.34 19.44 -6.95
CA LYS A 440 -5.44 19.41 -5.95
C LYS A 440 -5.74 18.04 -5.29
N THR A 441 -4.92 17.01 -5.44
CA THR A 441 -5.33 15.64 -5.05
C THR A 441 -4.23 14.78 -4.42
N HIS A 442 -3.30 15.35 -3.65
CA HIS A 442 -2.69 14.50 -2.64
C HIS A 442 -3.81 14.18 -1.63
N THR A 443 -4.40 12.99 -1.76
CA THR A 443 -5.12 12.35 -0.67
C THR A 443 -4.10 12.20 0.44
N ASP A 444 -4.00 13.20 1.31
CA ASP A 444 -3.32 13.01 2.57
C ASP A 444 -4.16 11.98 3.32
N VAL A 445 -3.80 10.70 3.22
CA VAL A 445 -4.52 9.60 3.86
C VAL A 445 -4.36 9.64 5.38
N LYS A 446 -3.46 10.49 5.90
CA LYS A 446 -3.16 10.57 7.32
C LYS A 446 -4.36 11.05 8.11
N ILE A 447 -4.61 10.38 9.23
CA ILE A 447 -5.58 10.79 10.25
C ILE A 447 -4.81 11.11 11.54
N PRO A 448 -5.33 12.02 12.39
CA PRO A 448 -4.69 12.40 13.65
C PRO A 448 -4.91 11.31 14.73
N ARG A 449 -4.71 10.04 14.36
CA ARG A 449 -4.79 8.88 15.23
C ARG A 449 -3.42 8.18 15.21
N PRO A 450 -2.81 7.98 16.40
CA PRO A 450 -1.59 7.18 16.52
C PRO A 450 -1.76 5.77 15.95
N LEU A 451 -0.66 5.20 15.46
CA LEU A 451 -0.67 3.80 15.02
C LEU A 451 -0.58 2.90 16.25
N PRO A 452 -1.57 2.05 16.54
CA PRO A 452 -1.43 1.11 17.64
C PRO A 452 -0.53 -0.07 17.23
N ARG A 453 0.16 -0.68 18.19
CA ARG A 453 0.97 -1.89 17.96
C ARG A 453 0.12 -3.05 17.44
N ARG A 454 -1.04 -3.25 18.07
CA ARG A 454 -2.07 -4.24 17.71
C ARG A 454 -3.31 -3.54 17.15
N ASP A 455 -4.10 -4.23 16.33
CA ASP A 455 -5.39 -3.72 15.83
C ASP A 455 -5.32 -2.31 15.21
N CYS A 456 -4.53 -2.19 14.13
CA CYS A 456 -4.32 -0.90 13.45
C CYS A 456 -5.33 -0.58 12.36
N PHE A 457 -6.33 -1.43 12.11
CA PHE A 457 -7.23 -1.22 10.99
C PHE A 457 -8.21 -0.10 11.35
N THR A 458 -8.30 0.88 10.47
CA THR A 458 -9.18 2.03 10.64
C THR A 458 -9.44 2.59 9.26
N ALA A 459 -10.71 2.64 8.86
CA ALA A 459 -11.09 3.32 7.64
C ALA A 459 -10.88 4.83 7.80
N PRO A 460 -9.94 5.46 7.05
CA PRO A 460 -9.64 6.88 7.24
C PRO A 460 -10.81 7.79 6.87
N CYS A 461 -11.68 7.30 5.98
CA CYS A 461 -12.91 7.98 5.63
C CYS A 461 -13.86 8.11 6.84
N MET A 462 -13.96 7.09 7.70
CA MET A 462 -14.77 7.13 8.92
C MET A 462 -14.19 8.12 9.92
N ALA A 463 -12.88 8.05 10.18
CA ALA A 463 -12.19 8.97 11.09
C ALA A 463 -12.26 10.44 10.64
N ALA A 464 -12.30 10.70 9.34
CA ALA A 464 -12.46 12.03 8.77
C ALA A 464 -13.92 12.52 8.73
N CYS A 465 -14.89 11.63 8.95
CA CYS A 465 -16.31 11.97 8.90
C CYS A 465 -16.75 12.51 10.25
N ALA A 466 -16.94 13.83 10.34
CA ALA A 466 -17.42 14.42 11.59
C ALA A 466 -18.87 14.01 11.97
N ALA A 467 -19.63 13.40 11.05
CA ALA A 467 -20.92 12.76 11.33
C ALA A 467 -20.80 11.32 11.85
N GLY A 468 -19.58 10.79 12.00
CA GLY A 468 -19.32 9.44 12.53
C GLY A 468 -19.87 8.30 11.67
N GLN A 469 -20.08 8.51 10.37
CA GLN A 469 -20.74 7.52 9.51
C GLN A 469 -19.89 6.28 9.23
N ASP A 470 -20.56 5.14 9.16
CA ASP A 470 -19.99 3.87 8.70
C ASP A 470 -19.95 3.79 7.17
N ILE A 471 -18.95 4.47 6.62
CA ILE A 471 -18.77 4.61 5.16
C ILE A 471 -18.54 3.27 4.46
N PRO A 472 -17.66 2.38 4.96
CA PRO A 472 -17.49 1.07 4.35
C PRO A 472 -18.77 0.24 4.33
N ALA A 473 -19.60 0.29 5.37
CA ALA A 473 -20.84 -0.47 5.44
C ALA A 473 -21.84 -0.07 4.35
N TYR A 474 -22.18 1.22 4.24
CA TYR A 474 -23.15 1.63 3.22
C TYR A 474 -22.59 1.53 1.80
N LEU A 475 -21.27 1.64 1.59
CA LEU A 475 -20.66 1.35 0.29
C LEU A 475 -20.74 -0.13 -0.05
N GLY A 476 -20.58 -1.03 0.93
CA GLY A 476 -20.79 -2.47 0.73
C GLY A 476 -22.22 -2.76 0.27
N HIS A 477 -23.23 -2.24 0.99
CA HIS A 477 -24.64 -2.39 0.61
C HIS A 477 -24.92 -1.82 -0.80
N MET A 478 -24.32 -0.67 -1.14
CA MET A 478 -24.44 -0.11 -2.49
C MET A 478 -23.78 -0.97 -3.57
N ALA A 479 -22.65 -1.65 -3.27
CA ALA A 479 -22.00 -2.56 -4.21
C ALA A 479 -22.89 -3.79 -4.51
N GLU A 480 -23.69 -4.21 -3.55
CA GLU A 480 -24.68 -5.29 -3.66
C GLU A 480 -26.03 -4.83 -4.26
N ASN A 481 -26.14 -3.56 -4.69
CA ASN A 481 -27.38 -2.92 -5.13
C ASN A 481 -28.49 -2.88 -4.05
N ASN A 482 -28.15 -2.94 -2.76
CA ASN A 482 -29.08 -2.85 -1.64
C ASN A 482 -29.18 -1.42 -1.09
N ALA A 483 -29.82 -0.53 -1.84
CA ALA A 483 -29.99 0.87 -1.45
C ALA A 483 -30.76 1.07 -0.12
N PRO A 484 -31.81 0.28 0.22
CA PRO A 484 -32.49 0.40 1.51
C PRO A 484 -31.58 0.12 2.71
N ALA A 485 -30.76 -0.95 2.66
CA ALA A 485 -29.81 -1.25 3.73
C ALA A 485 -28.68 -0.21 3.81
N ALA A 486 -28.24 0.32 2.66
CA ALA A 486 -27.29 1.43 2.61
C ALA A 486 -27.86 2.69 3.30
N LEU A 487 -29.13 3.03 3.03
CA LEU A 487 -29.79 4.16 3.69
C LEU A 487 -29.95 3.94 5.19
N ALA A 488 -30.30 2.73 5.63
CA ALA A 488 -30.36 2.37 7.04
C ALA A 488 -29.00 2.56 7.74
N ALA A 489 -27.90 2.09 7.12
CA ALA A 489 -26.55 2.28 7.64
C ALA A 489 -26.13 3.77 7.70
N ILE A 490 -26.58 4.60 6.76
CA ILE A 490 -26.37 6.06 6.81
C ILE A 490 -27.18 6.69 7.95
N ARG A 491 -28.45 6.31 8.08
CA ARG A 491 -29.41 6.85 9.04
C ARG A 491 -29.04 6.54 10.49
N ASP A 492 -28.28 5.47 10.72
CA ASP A 492 -27.77 5.13 12.05
C ASP A 492 -27.05 6.30 12.73
N THR A 493 -26.22 7.07 12.02
CA THR A 493 -25.53 8.24 12.61
C THR A 493 -25.88 9.57 11.97
N ASN A 494 -26.64 9.55 10.87
CA ASN A 494 -27.03 10.73 10.13
C ASN A 494 -28.47 10.60 9.60
N PRO A 495 -29.45 11.11 10.35
CA PRO A 495 -30.83 11.20 9.89
C PRO A 495 -30.99 12.03 8.60
N LEU A 496 -30.04 12.93 8.31
CA LEU A 496 -30.07 13.87 7.19
C LEU A 496 -29.29 13.37 5.96
N ALA A 497 -29.75 12.24 5.41
CA ALA A 497 -29.06 11.54 4.32
C ALA A 497 -29.04 12.36 3.01
N HIS A 498 -30.14 13.02 2.64
CA HIS A 498 -30.21 13.87 1.46
C HIS A 498 -29.33 15.11 1.61
N HIS A 499 -29.42 15.80 2.75
CA HIS A 499 -28.70 17.04 2.99
C HIS A 499 -27.18 16.80 2.97
N LEU A 500 -26.68 15.80 3.70
CA LEU A 500 -25.25 15.46 3.64
C LEU A 500 -24.86 14.80 2.30
N GLY A 501 -25.78 14.20 1.57
CA GLY A 501 -25.54 13.66 0.22
C GLY A 501 -25.30 14.76 -0.83
N LEU A 502 -25.78 15.97 -0.57
CA LEU A 502 -25.68 17.08 -1.51
C LEU A 502 -24.72 18.18 -1.07
N ALA A 503 -24.85 18.65 0.17
CA ALA A 503 -24.19 19.86 0.67
C ALA A 503 -22.90 19.61 1.45
N CYS A 504 -22.58 18.35 1.79
CA CYS A 504 -21.33 18.01 2.46
C CYS A 504 -20.11 18.35 1.58
N ASP A 505 -19.04 18.79 2.24
CA ASP A 505 -17.73 19.10 1.64
C ASP A 505 -16.80 17.88 1.49
N ALA A 506 -17.29 16.68 1.84
CA ALA A 506 -16.70 15.37 1.59
C ALA A 506 -15.24 15.22 2.08
N GLN A 507 -14.94 15.62 3.32
CA GLN A 507 -13.61 15.43 3.91
C GLN A 507 -13.14 13.97 3.88
N CYS A 508 -14.06 13.02 4.02
CA CYS A 508 -13.79 11.58 3.89
C CYS A 508 -13.18 11.19 2.53
N ARG A 509 -13.56 11.86 1.44
CA ARG A 509 -13.00 11.61 0.10
C ARG A 509 -11.52 12.01 0.02
N LYS A 510 -11.13 13.08 0.73
CA LYS A 510 -9.74 13.54 0.78
C LYS A 510 -8.80 12.62 1.57
N ARG A 511 -9.34 11.72 2.39
CA ARG A 511 -8.57 10.71 3.14
C ARG A 511 -8.67 9.30 2.53
N CYS A 512 -9.38 9.13 1.42
CA CYS A 512 -9.63 7.81 0.85
C CYS A 512 -8.33 7.17 0.32
N THR A 513 -7.96 6.01 0.87
CA THR A 513 -6.75 5.26 0.51
C THR A 513 -6.72 4.79 -0.93
N ARG A 514 -7.89 4.67 -1.57
CA ARG A 514 -8.02 4.34 -3.00
C ARG A 514 -7.30 5.35 -3.91
N GLY A 515 -7.12 6.60 -3.46
CA GLY A 515 -6.32 7.60 -4.18
C GLY A 515 -4.84 7.25 -4.36
N ASN A 516 -4.31 6.28 -3.60
CA ASN A 516 -2.95 5.77 -3.81
C ASN A 516 -2.85 4.68 -4.90
N LEU A 517 -3.99 4.14 -5.33
CA LEU A 517 -4.09 3.18 -6.44
C LEU A 517 -4.56 3.88 -7.71
N ASP A 518 -5.68 4.59 -7.62
CA ASP A 518 -6.35 5.26 -8.73
C ASP A 518 -7.04 6.55 -8.28
N ALA A 519 -8.37 6.58 -8.14
CA ALA A 519 -9.16 7.76 -7.79
C ALA A 519 -9.94 7.56 -6.48
N PRO A 520 -10.01 8.57 -5.59
CA PRO A 520 -10.83 8.52 -4.39
C PRO A 520 -12.31 8.25 -4.68
N LEU A 521 -12.91 7.38 -3.86
CA LEU A 521 -14.32 7.01 -3.97
C LEU A 521 -15.26 8.23 -3.86
N ARG A 522 -16.34 8.20 -4.63
CA ARG A 522 -17.40 9.21 -4.61
C ARG A 522 -18.39 8.99 -3.47
N ILE A 523 -17.87 9.08 -2.25
CA ILE A 523 -18.58 8.75 -1.00
C ILE A 523 -19.84 9.60 -0.81
N ARG A 524 -19.76 10.90 -1.07
CA ARG A 524 -20.91 11.82 -0.93
C ARG A 524 -21.99 11.51 -1.96
N GLU A 525 -21.59 11.26 -3.21
CA GLU A 525 -22.51 10.91 -4.28
C GLU A 525 -23.17 9.54 -4.01
N ALA A 526 -22.44 8.56 -3.47
CA ALA A 526 -23.01 7.28 -3.04
C ALA A 526 -24.09 7.47 -1.99
N LYS A 527 -23.86 8.35 -1.01
CA LYS A 527 -24.86 8.74 -0.01
C LYS A 527 -26.11 9.37 -0.64
N ALA A 528 -25.94 10.27 -1.61
CA ALA A 528 -27.06 10.88 -2.31
C ALA A 528 -27.89 9.86 -3.10
N VAL A 529 -27.22 8.89 -3.74
CA VAL A 529 -27.89 7.80 -4.46
C VAL A 529 -28.62 6.87 -3.48
N ALA A 530 -28.00 6.49 -2.36
CA ALA A 530 -28.63 5.68 -1.32
C ALA A 530 -29.88 6.36 -0.75
N ALA A 531 -29.83 7.66 -0.47
CA ALA A 531 -30.98 8.43 0.00
C ALA A 531 -32.13 8.47 -1.03
N ARG A 532 -31.82 8.66 -2.32
CA ARG A 532 -32.84 8.71 -3.38
C ARG A 532 -33.47 7.34 -3.67
N LEU A 533 -32.66 6.28 -3.74
CA LEU A 533 -33.10 4.95 -4.16
C LEU A 533 -33.64 4.11 -3.02
N GLY A 534 -33.02 4.22 -1.85
CA GLY A 534 -33.38 3.44 -0.67
C GLY A 534 -34.62 3.95 0.03
N LYS A 535 -35.57 4.59 -0.70
CA LYS A 535 -36.85 5.16 -0.23
C LYS A 535 -37.29 4.47 1.06
N ALA A 536 -37.77 5.21 2.05
CA ALA A 536 -38.28 4.63 3.29
C ALA A 536 -39.32 3.53 2.97
N ASP A 537 -38.90 2.27 2.92
CA ASP A 537 -39.72 1.16 2.44
C ASP A 537 -39.82 0.09 3.53
N ARG A 538 -41.03 0.04 4.08
CA ARG A 538 -41.85 -0.94 4.83
C ARG A 538 -41.33 -2.34 5.20
N ALA A 539 -40.22 -2.85 4.66
CA ALA A 539 -39.89 -4.28 4.73
C ALA A 539 -38.70 -4.66 5.63
N ASN A 540 -37.89 -3.69 6.11
CA ASN A 540 -36.62 -3.99 6.81
C ASN A 540 -36.53 -3.51 8.27
N THR A 541 -37.65 -3.14 8.88
CA THR A 541 -37.68 -2.73 10.28
C THR A 541 -37.71 -3.97 11.18
N ARG A 542 -36.59 -4.27 11.84
CA ARG A 542 -36.50 -5.36 12.82
C ARG A 542 -37.42 -5.04 14.01
N ILE A 543 -38.31 -5.99 14.29
CA ILE A 543 -39.26 -5.99 15.41
C ILE A 543 -38.49 -6.02 16.73
N ILE A 544 -38.70 -5.03 17.60
CA ILE A 544 -38.26 -5.10 19.00
C ILE A 544 -39.45 -5.60 19.81
N SER A 545 -39.38 -6.84 20.29
CA SER A 545 -40.25 -7.32 21.36
C SER A 545 -39.72 -6.80 22.70
N GLY A 546 -40.19 -5.64 23.12
CA GLY A 546 -39.98 -5.11 24.46
C GLY A 546 -41.32 -4.64 25.00
N THR A 547 -41.78 -5.27 26.07
CA THR A 547 -43.01 -4.89 26.79
C THR A 547 -42.88 -3.46 27.32
N ALA A 548 -43.58 -2.52 26.70
CA ALA A 548 -43.85 -1.21 27.28
C ALA A 548 -45.32 -0.86 27.08
N SER A 549 -45.90 -0.39 28.17
CA SER A 549 -47.26 0.04 28.43
C SER A 549 -47.88 0.97 27.38
N SER A 550 -49.21 0.82 27.25
CA SER A 550 -50.22 1.51 26.45
C SER A 550 -49.91 2.91 25.86
N PRO A 551 -50.33 3.18 24.61
CA PRO A 551 -50.13 4.46 23.92
C PRO A 551 -51.35 5.39 24.05
N GLU A 552 -51.33 6.36 24.98
CA GLU A 552 -52.23 7.54 24.87
C GLU A 552 -51.55 8.85 25.30
N THR A 553 -51.39 9.76 24.32
CA THR A 553 -51.37 11.24 24.39
C THR A 553 -50.32 12.01 25.23
N ARG A 554 -49.28 12.54 24.55
CA ARG A 554 -48.80 13.96 24.49
C ARG A 554 -47.33 14.00 24.03
N ALA A 555 -46.98 14.92 23.12
CA ALA A 555 -45.60 15.10 22.67
C ALA A 555 -44.71 15.52 23.85
N ARG A 556 -43.64 14.77 24.14
CA ARG A 556 -42.75 15.00 25.29
C ARG A 556 -41.61 15.97 24.99
N VAL A 557 -41.31 16.21 23.71
CA VAL A 557 -40.15 16.99 23.29
C VAL A 557 -40.51 17.99 22.19
N ALA A 558 -40.19 19.27 22.40
CA ALA A 558 -40.18 20.28 21.36
C ALA A 558 -38.75 20.69 20.97
N ILE A 559 -38.55 20.99 19.70
CA ILE A 559 -37.25 21.42 19.15
C ILE A 559 -37.49 22.71 18.36
N HIS A 560 -36.74 23.76 18.70
CA HIS A 560 -36.92 25.08 18.10
C HIS A 560 -35.91 25.35 16.98
N GLY A 561 -36.39 25.91 15.88
CA GLY A 561 -35.60 26.32 14.73
C GLY A 561 -35.49 25.28 13.62
N LEU A 562 -34.97 25.70 12.47
CA LEU A 562 -34.80 24.84 11.29
C LEU A 562 -33.37 24.92 10.76
N ASP A 563 -32.53 24.00 11.21
CA ASP A 563 -31.18 23.79 10.68
C ASP A 563 -30.78 22.30 10.76
N ALA A 564 -29.51 22.00 10.44
CA ALA A 564 -29.01 20.63 10.48
C ALA A 564 -28.92 20.03 11.90
N ARG A 565 -28.79 20.85 12.95
CA ARG A 565 -28.77 20.39 14.35
C ARG A 565 -30.18 20.03 14.77
N THR A 566 -31.15 20.92 14.55
CA THR A 566 -32.54 20.71 14.96
C THR A 566 -33.15 19.52 14.21
N ALA A 567 -32.94 19.42 12.90
CA ALA A 567 -33.42 18.30 12.11
C ALA A 567 -32.72 16.97 12.48
N SER A 568 -31.43 16.99 12.80
CA SER A 568 -30.72 15.78 13.26
C SER A 568 -31.16 15.34 14.66
N CYS A 569 -31.42 16.28 15.57
CA CYS A 569 -31.97 16.00 16.89
C CYS A 569 -33.36 15.35 16.74
N ALA A 570 -34.25 15.99 15.97
CA ALA A 570 -35.59 15.48 15.68
C ALA A 570 -35.54 14.07 15.07
N GLY A 571 -34.71 13.88 14.04
CA GLY A 571 -34.59 12.60 13.36
C GLY A 571 -34.07 11.48 14.26
N THR A 572 -33.11 11.78 15.15
CA THR A 572 -32.55 10.78 16.09
C THR A 572 -33.62 10.34 17.11
N LEU A 573 -34.39 11.30 17.66
CA LEU A 573 -35.47 11.02 18.60
C LEU A 573 -36.63 10.24 17.95
N VAL A 574 -37.05 10.66 16.76
CA VAL A 574 -38.08 9.95 15.96
C VAL A 574 -37.63 8.51 15.65
N GLN A 575 -36.37 8.31 15.28
CA GLN A 575 -35.82 6.98 15.04
C GLN A 575 -35.79 6.09 16.29
N ALA A 576 -35.74 6.68 17.48
CA ALA A 576 -35.76 6.00 18.76
C ALA A 576 -37.17 5.81 19.36
N GLY A 577 -38.23 6.15 18.60
CA GLY A 577 -39.62 5.99 19.07
C GLY A 577 -40.18 7.19 19.83
N VAL A 578 -39.45 8.30 19.95
CA VAL A 578 -39.88 9.48 20.73
C VAL A 578 -40.70 10.44 19.85
N PRO A 579 -41.94 10.81 20.25
CA PRO A 579 -42.72 11.85 19.59
C PRO A 579 -42.07 13.23 19.72
N VAL A 580 -41.92 13.95 18.60
CA VAL A 580 -41.24 15.24 18.50
C VAL A 580 -42.14 16.28 17.82
N THR A 581 -42.17 17.48 18.39
CA THR A 581 -42.71 18.67 17.74
C THR A 581 -41.56 19.59 17.31
N LEU A 582 -41.42 19.83 16.01
CA LEU A 582 -40.43 20.75 15.43
C LEU A 582 -41.09 22.12 15.20
N LEU A 583 -40.69 23.11 15.98
CA LEU A 583 -41.18 24.50 15.92
C LEU A 583 -40.26 25.32 15.01
N VAL A 584 -40.73 25.68 13.82
CA VAL A 584 -39.91 26.34 12.78
C VAL A 584 -40.37 27.77 12.52
N PRO A 585 -39.48 28.65 12.02
CA PRO A 585 -39.87 30.00 11.62
C PRO A 585 -40.98 30.00 10.56
N LYS A 586 -41.79 31.06 10.51
CA LYS A 586 -42.85 31.21 9.50
C LYS A 586 -42.29 31.09 8.08
N ASN A 587 -42.96 30.35 7.22
CA ASN A 587 -42.59 30.06 5.83
C ASN A 587 -41.30 29.22 5.66
N ALA A 588 -40.71 28.67 6.73
CA ALA A 588 -39.45 27.96 6.65
C ALA A 588 -39.55 26.64 5.86
N MET A 589 -40.77 26.09 5.73
CA MET A 589 -41.05 24.88 4.96
C MET A 589 -41.38 25.13 3.48
N HIS A 590 -41.50 26.40 3.04
CA HIS A 590 -41.89 26.72 1.67
C HIS A 590 -40.71 26.66 0.68
N LEU A 591 -40.91 25.93 -0.42
CA LEU A 591 -39.98 25.87 -1.55
C LEU A 591 -40.29 26.97 -2.57
N GLY A 592 -39.43 27.98 -2.66
CA GLY A 592 -39.48 29.06 -3.64
C GLY A 592 -38.50 28.85 -4.80
N LYS A 593 -38.54 29.76 -5.79
CA LYS A 593 -37.58 29.76 -6.92
C LYS A 593 -36.12 29.95 -6.47
N ASP A 594 -35.90 30.69 -5.38
CA ASP A 594 -34.57 31.01 -4.84
C ASP A 594 -34.07 29.99 -3.80
N THR A 595 -34.83 28.91 -3.53
CA THR A 595 -34.42 27.91 -2.54
C THR A 595 -33.16 27.16 -2.99
N SER A 596 -32.12 27.27 -2.17
CA SER A 596 -30.85 26.59 -2.44
C SER A 596 -31.03 25.07 -2.55
N PRO A 597 -30.21 24.37 -3.35
CA PRO A 597 -30.25 22.91 -3.40
C PRO A 597 -30.07 22.25 -2.02
N ALA A 598 -29.21 22.82 -1.17
CA ALA A 598 -28.97 22.35 0.19
C ALA A 598 -30.24 22.42 1.06
N GLN A 599 -30.95 23.55 1.02
CA GLN A 599 -32.21 23.73 1.74
C GLN A 599 -33.30 22.77 1.22
N ARG A 600 -33.38 22.56 -0.10
CA ARG A 600 -34.26 21.54 -0.68
C ARG A 600 -33.97 20.13 -0.15
N ALA A 601 -32.69 19.78 -0.03
CA ALA A 601 -32.28 18.48 0.49
C ALA A 601 -32.58 18.32 1.99
N LEU A 602 -32.42 19.38 2.80
CA LEU A 602 -32.82 19.39 4.21
C LEU A 602 -34.34 19.19 4.36
N LEU A 603 -35.14 19.88 3.55
CA LEU A 603 -36.59 19.73 3.57
C LEU A 603 -37.04 18.34 3.09
N ALA A 604 -36.30 17.73 2.16
CA ALA A 604 -36.52 16.33 1.76
C ALA A 604 -36.25 15.36 2.92
N ASP A 605 -35.17 15.55 3.69
CA ASP A 605 -34.90 14.74 4.89
C ASP A 605 -36.03 14.87 5.92
N ILE A 606 -36.57 16.07 6.12
CA ILE A 606 -37.70 16.29 7.04
C ILE A 606 -38.97 15.61 6.56
N ALA A 607 -39.26 15.68 5.25
CA ALA A 607 -40.38 14.97 4.67
C ALA A 607 -40.24 13.45 4.83
N ASP A 608 -39.03 12.92 4.63
CA ASP A 608 -38.70 11.52 4.85
C ASP A 608 -38.89 11.09 6.32
N LEU A 609 -38.45 11.91 7.27
CA LEU A 609 -38.66 11.67 8.70
C LEU A 609 -40.14 11.71 9.07
N ALA A 610 -40.90 12.65 8.51
CA ALA A 610 -42.35 12.70 8.70
C ALA A 610 -43.05 11.48 8.08
N ALA A 611 -42.56 10.94 6.96
CA ALA A 611 -43.11 9.74 6.35
C ALA A 611 -42.89 8.49 7.22
N LEU A 612 -41.71 8.36 7.85
CA LEU A 612 -41.43 7.27 8.81
C LEU A 612 -42.45 7.21 9.95
N SER A 613 -43.02 8.36 10.34
CA SER A 613 -44.03 8.45 11.40
C SER A 613 -45.44 7.97 11.03
N LYS A 614 -45.78 7.94 9.73
CA LYS A 614 -47.14 7.65 9.24
C LYS A 614 -47.39 6.19 8.88
N ASP A 615 -46.34 5.37 8.79
CA ASP A 615 -46.41 3.96 8.37
C ASP A 615 -46.72 2.97 9.53
N GLY A 616 -47.30 3.47 10.63
CA GLY A 616 -47.78 2.70 11.79
C GLY A 616 -49.29 2.48 11.85
N ALA A 617 -50.01 2.54 10.72
CA ALA A 617 -51.48 2.49 10.67
C ALA A 617 -52.08 1.07 10.85
N SER A 618 -51.53 0.29 11.78
CA SER A 618 -52.26 -0.71 12.55
C SER A 618 -51.95 -0.41 14.01
N GLU A 619 -52.97 -0.08 14.79
CA GLU A 619 -52.95 0.69 16.06
C GLU A 619 -52.07 0.16 17.22
N ASP A 620 -51.15 -0.78 17.02
CA ASP A 620 -50.33 -1.35 18.11
C ASP A 620 -48.84 -1.62 17.80
N ASN A 621 -48.24 -1.20 16.66
CA ASN A 621 -46.88 -1.68 16.30
C ASN A 621 -45.95 -0.72 15.52
N SER A 622 -45.96 0.60 15.74
CA SER A 622 -44.95 1.50 15.13
C SER A 622 -43.66 1.59 15.96
N THR A 623 -42.51 1.21 15.40
CA THR A 623 -41.19 1.32 16.05
C THR A 623 -40.59 2.74 16.04
N PHE A 624 -41.25 3.72 15.41
CA PHE A 624 -40.77 5.10 15.24
C PHE A 624 -41.72 6.11 15.90
N GLY A 625 -41.17 7.24 16.36
CA GLY A 625 -41.93 8.33 16.98
C GLY A 625 -42.63 9.21 15.94
N SER A 626 -43.62 9.99 16.36
CA SER A 626 -44.28 10.96 15.48
C SER A 626 -43.47 12.24 15.31
N LEU A 627 -43.49 12.83 14.11
CA LEU A 627 -42.91 14.15 13.83
C LEU A 627 -44.00 15.13 13.43
N LEU A 628 -44.28 16.10 14.29
CA LEU A 628 -45.17 17.22 14.01
C LEU A 628 -44.34 18.47 13.71
N ILE A 629 -44.75 19.27 12.73
CA ILE A 629 -44.05 20.50 12.34
C ILE A 629 -45.03 21.65 12.48
N HIS A 630 -44.66 22.67 13.27
CA HIS A 630 -45.47 23.87 13.47
C HIS A 630 -44.65 25.11 13.09
N GLU A 631 -45.27 26.02 12.35
CA GLU A 631 -44.66 27.32 12.05
C GLU A 631 -45.07 28.36 13.11
N HIS A 632 -44.13 29.21 13.54
CA HIS A 632 -44.23 30.17 14.67
C HIS A 632 -45.38 31.23 14.62
N SER A 633 -46.42 31.08 13.80
CA SER A 633 -47.65 31.90 13.88
C SER A 633 -48.84 31.26 14.59
N ASP A 634 -48.76 29.96 14.95
CA ASP A 634 -49.85 29.25 15.61
C ASP A 634 -49.38 28.63 16.95
N GLN A 635 -49.79 29.26 18.07
CA GLN A 635 -49.77 28.79 19.47
C GLN A 635 -48.48 28.97 20.31
N ASP A 636 -48.41 30.09 21.04
CA ASP A 636 -47.55 30.34 22.23
C ASP A 636 -48.07 29.65 23.52
N GLN A 637 -48.77 28.50 23.46
CA GLN A 637 -49.48 27.96 24.65
C GLN A 637 -49.41 26.42 24.88
N GLN A 638 -48.54 25.67 24.20
CA GLN A 638 -48.28 24.27 24.57
C GLN A 638 -47.14 24.16 25.59
N ILE A 639 -47.42 23.54 26.74
CA ILE A 639 -46.40 23.16 27.73
C ILE A 639 -45.81 21.82 27.28
N PHE A 640 -44.55 21.83 26.86
CA PHE A 640 -43.76 20.63 26.59
C PHE A 640 -42.97 20.23 27.85
N GLU A 641 -42.71 18.93 28.02
CA GLU A 641 -41.92 18.44 29.17
C GLU A 641 -40.42 18.75 29.01
N HIS A 642 -39.94 18.79 27.76
CA HIS A 642 -38.55 19.08 27.41
C HIS A 642 -38.46 19.90 26.12
N ASP A 643 -37.62 20.93 26.12
CA ASP A 643 -37.36 21.80 24.99
C ASP A 643 -35.89 21.76 24.57
N PHE A 644 -35.61 21.71 23.26
CA PHE A 644 -34.27 21.85 22.70
C PHE A 644 -34.14 23.17 21.93
N THR A 645 -33.19 24.00 22.35
CA THR A 645 -32.69 25.17 21.61
C THR A 645 -31.20 24.99 21.33
N PHE A 646 -30.73 25.48 20.18
CA PHE A 646 -29.32 25.44 19.79
C PHE A 646 -28.81 26.88 19.57
N ASP A 647 -28.53 27.56 20.68
CA ASP A 647 -28.19 28.99 20.69
C ASP A 647 -26.72 29.28 20.31
N ASP A 648 -25.87 28.24 20.32
CA ASP A 648 -24.48 28.35 19.88
C ASP A 648 -24.39 28.69 18.38
N PRO A 649 -23.33 29.39 17.94
CA PRO A 649 -23.07 29.61 16.52
C PRO A 649 -22.94 28.29 15.75
N MET A 650 -23.43 28.28 14.50
CA MET A 650 -23.22 27.14 13.62
C MET A 650 -21.72 26.85 13.43
N PRO A 651 -21.30 25.57 13.42
CA PRO A 651 -19.91 25.22 13.16
C PRO A 651 -19.39 25.85 11.87
N SER A 652 -18.14 26.32 11.87
CA SER A 652 -17.50 26.93 10.70
C SER A 652 -16.27 26.13 10.25
N GLY A 653 -15.87 26.29 8.99
CA GLY A 653 -14.72 25.59 8.39
C GLY A 653 -15.01 24.15 7.89
N PRO A 654 -13.97 23.38 7.54
CA PRO A 654 -14.11 22.02 6.99
C PRO A 654 -14.98 21.10 7.84
N GLY A 655 -15.91 20.37 7.23
CA GLY A 655 -16.81 19.44 7.90
C GLY A 655 -17.81 20.11 8.86
N SER A 656 -18.10 21.41 8.70
CA SER A 656 -19.07 22.14 9.52
C SER A 656 -20.45 21.50 9.53
N LEU A 657 -20.99 21.19 8.35
CA LEU A 657 -22.32 20.62 8.22
C LEU A 657 -22.43 19.22 8.87
N PRO A 658 -21.51 18.26 8.63
CA PRO A 658 -21.48 17.01 9.38
C PRO A 658 -21.30 17.18 10.90
N ARG A 659 -20.57 18.20 11.37
CA ARG A 659 -20.46 18.52 12.81
C ARG A 659 -21.79 18.98 13.38
N ALA A 660 -22.54 19.81 12.65
CA ALA A 660 -23.87 20.24 13.06
C ALA A 660 -24.83 19.06 13.22
N VAL A 661 -24.79 18.08 12.30
CA VAL A 661 -25.52 16.81 12.45
C VAL A 661 -25.13 16.09 13.75
N THR A 662 -23.83 15.96 14.02
CA THR A 662 -23.36 15.32 15.27
C THR A 662 -23.82 16.05 16.52
N LEU A 663 -23.80 17.39 16.55
CA LEU A 663 -24.30 18.15 17.71
C LEU A 663 -25.78 17.86 17.97
N GLY A 664 -26.61 17.88 16.93
CA GLY A 664 -28.02 17.52 17.04
C GLY A 664 -28.24 16.09 17.53
N ARG A 665 -27.49 15.13 16.98
CA ARG A 665 -27.53 13.72 17.41
C ARG A 665 -27.09 13.53 18.85
N GLN A 666 -25.99 14.17 19.29
CA GLN A 666 -25.48 14.06 20.65
C GLN A 666 -26.47 14.62 21.69
N ALA A 667 -27.15 15.72 21.37
CA ALA A 667 -28.20 16.26 22.22
C ALA A 667 -29.35 15.27 22.41
N ALA A 668 -29.80 14.64 21.32
CA ALA A 668 -30.80 13.57 21.37
C ALA A 668 -30.31 12.33 22.14
N GLU A 669 -29.09 11.85 21.87
CA GLU A 669 -28.49 10.70 22.57
C GLU A 669 -28.37 10.95 24.08
N ALA A 670 -28.00 12.16 24.50
CA ALA A 670 -27.94 12.53 25.92
C ALA A 670 -29.32 12.45 26.59
N TYR A 671 -30.37 12.91 25.91
CA TYR A 671 -31.75 12.78 26.38
C TYR A 671 -32.19 11.31 26.47
N LEU A 672 -31.98 10.52 25.41
CA LEU A 672 -32.33 9.09 25.38
C LEU A 672 -31.67 8.33 26.53
N ASN A 673 -30.38 8.57 26.77
CA ASN A 673 -29.63 7.97 27.87
C ASN A 673 -30.20 8.36 29.24
N ALA A 674 -30.56 9.64 29.43
CA ALA A 674 -31.18 10.12 30.68
C ALA A 674 -32.56 9.49 30.92
N GLN A 675 -33.28 9.13 29.86
CA GLN A 675 -34.58 8.43 29.92
C GLN A 675 -34.44 6.90 29.98
N GLY A 676 -33.21 6.35 29.97
CA GLY A 676 -32.96 4.91 29.92
C GLY A 676 -33.40 4.25 28.61
N ILE A 677 -33.61 5.03 27.53
CA ILE A 677 -33.98 4.52 26.21
C ILE A 677 -32.72 4.10 25.47
N THR A 678 -32.60 2.81 25.18
CA THR A 678 -31.46 2.27 24.44
C THR A 678 -31.73 2.30 22.94
N LYS A 679 -30.72 2.72 22.17
CA LYS A 679 -30.78 2.68 20.71
C LYS A 679 -30.76 1.22 20.23
N PRO A 680 -31.48 0.86 19.16
CA PRO A 680 -31.30 -0.43 18.51
C PRO A 680 -29.83 -0.67 18.10
N PRO A 681 -29.39 -1.93 18.03
CA PRO A 681 -28.06 -2.26 17.55
C PRO A 681 -27.86 -1.74 16.12
N ALA A 682 -26.61 -1.36 15.81
CA ALA A 682 -26.26 -0.85 14.49
C ALA A 682 -26.65 -1.83 13.37
N PRO A 683 -26.99 -1.34 12.16
CA PRO A 683 -27.32 -2.18 11.02
C PRO A 683 -26.21 -3.18 10.70
N HIS A 684 -26.60 -4.35 10.19
CA HIS A 684 -25.65 -5.37 9.78
C HIS A 684 -24.73 -4.85 8.65
N ARG A 685 -23.42 -5.13 8.78
CA ARG A 685 -22.44 -4.85 7.74
C ARG A 685 -22.41 -6.01 6.74
N PRO A 686 -22.31 -5.75 5.43
CA PRO A 686 -22.11 -6.82 4.46
C PRO A 686 -20.81 -7.56 4.72
N ASP A 687 -20.84 -8.87 4.51
CA ASP A 687 -19.65 -9.72 4.58
C ASP A 687 -18.59 -9.27 3.58
N ALA A 688 -17.33 -9.59 3.88
CA ALA A 688 -16.19 -9.17 3.10
C ALA A 688 -15.42 -10.39 2.59
N ASP A 689 -15.33 -10.53 1.27
CA ASP A 689 -14.46 -11.53 0.64
C ASP A 689 -12.99 -11.08 0.72
N LEU A 690 -12.26 -11.58 1.72
CA LEU A 690 -10.87 -11.21 1.99
C LEU A 690 -9.93 -11.48 0.80
N PRO A 691 -9.96 -12.65 0.13
CA PRO A 691 -9.24 -12.88 -1.13
C PRO A 691 -9.46 -11.79 -2.19
N THR A 692 -10.71 -11.46 -2.50
CA THR A 692 -11.04 -10.41 -3.48
C THR A 692 -10.56 -9.04 -3.02
N LEU A 693 -10.71 -8.71 -1.74
CA LEU A 693 -10.20 -7.47 -1.17
C LEU A 693 -8.68 -7.38 -1.25
N ARG A 694 -7.93 -8.46 -0.96
CA ARG A 694 -6.48 -8.49 -1.15
C ARG A 694 -6.15 -8.21 -2.62
N MET A 695 -6.79 -8.90 -3.56
CA MET A 695 -6.58 -8.68 -4.99
C MET A 695 -6.81 -7.22 -5.41
N SER A 696 -7.89 -6.59 -4.92
CA SER A 696 -8.22 -5.20 -5.23
C SER A 696 -7.17 -4.17 -4.79
N ARG A 697 -6.22 -4.54 -3.92
CA ARG A 697 -5.09 -3.68 -3.50
C ARG A 697 -3.89 -3.77 -4.42
N HIS A 698 -3.83 -4.78 -5.28
CA HIS A 698 -2.74 -5.01 -6.22
C HIS A 698 -3.02 -4.44 -7.61
N ILE A 699 -4.29 -4.28 -7.96
CA ILE A 699 -4.74 -3.79 -9.26
C ILE A 699 -5.07 -2.30 -9.17
N ARG A 700 -4.52 -1.50 -10.10
CA ARG A 700 -5.00 -0.14 -10.33
C ARG A 700 -6.17 -0.17 -11.29
N ASP A 701 -7.33 0.28 -10.85
CA ASP A 701 -8.49 0.37 -11.72
C ASP A 701 -9.06 1.79 -11.66
N PHE A 702 -8.82 2.54 -12.74
CA PHE A 702 -9.43 3.85 -12.92
C PHE A 702 -10.97 3.76 -13.06
N GLY A 703 -11.55 2.56 -13.07
CA GLY A 703 -12.97 2.24 -13.20
C GLY A 703 -13.39 2.21 -14.69
N PRO A 704 -14.69 2.30 -15.02
CA PRO A 704 -15.19 2.58 -16.38
C PRO A 704 -14.75 3.97 -16.92
N TYR A 705 -13.75 4.56 -16.27
CA TYR A 705 -13.22 5.89 -16.39
C TYR A 705 -11.69 5.76 -16.52
N SER A 706 -11.24 4.94 -17.46
CA SER A 706 -9.84 4.62 -17.81
C SER A 706 -8.99 5.81 -18.25
N CYS A 707 -9.55 7.02 -18.27
CA CYS A 707 -8.84 8.26 -18.54
C CYS A 707 -8.84 9.16 -17.29
N PRO A 708 -7.70 9.76 -16.90
CA PRO A 708 -7.66 10.82 -15.89
C PRO A 708 -8.66 11.97 -16.13
N GLU A 709 -9.09 12.17 -17.38
CA GLU A 709 -10.14 13.11 -17.78
C GLU A 709 -11.53 12.71 -17.26
N ALA A 710 -11.79 11.42 -17.06
CA ALA A 710 -13.07 10.91 -16.61
C ALA A 710 -13.28 11.05 -15.08
N ILE A 711 -12.24 11.40 -14.33
CA ILE A 711 -12.33 11.75 -12.89
C ILE A 711 -13.30 12.93 -12.66
N THR A 712 -13.54 13.78 -13.67
CA THR A 712 -14.47 14.92 -13.60
C THR A 712 -15.90 14.59 -14.05
N ARG A 713 -16.17 13.46 -14.71
CA ARG A 713 -17.53 13.11 -15.20
C ARG A 713 -18.48 12.89 -14.02
N LYS A 714 -19.70 13.43 -14.05
CA LYS A 714 -20.73 13.10 -13.04
C LYS A 714 -21.13 11.63 -13.18
N VAL A 715 -21.10 10.85 -12.10
CA VAL A 715 -21.72 9.52 -12.07
C VAL A 715 -23.21 9.77 -12.17
N SER A 716 -23.80 9.48 -13.33
CA SER A 716 -25.21 9.70 -13.63
C SER A 716 -25.80 8.36 -14.06
N GLY A 717 -26.14 7.53 -13.06
CA GLY A 717 -26.76 6.23 -13.25
C GLY A 717 -26.60 5.33 -12.02
N ASP A 718 -27.64 4.58 -11.68
CA ASP A 718 -27.69 3.75 -10.47
C ASP A 718 -26.69 2.58 -10.55
N GLN A 719 -26.63 1.90 -11.70
CA GLN A 719 -25.65 0.84 -11.96
C GLN A 719 -24.20 1.35 -11.96
N ALA A 720 -23.98 2.62 -12.33
CA ALA A 720 -22.66 3.23 -12.28
C ALA A 720 -22.22 3.50 -10.83
N MET A 721 -23.15 3.70 -9.88
CA MET A 721 -22.83 3.86 -8.46
C MET A 721 -22.51 2.53 -7.79
N ALA A 722 -23.19 1.44 -8.12
CA ALA A 722 -22.84 0.12 -7.59
C ALA A 722 -21.40 -0.29 -7.96
N ARG A 723 -21.00 -0.06 -9.22
CA ARG A 723 -19.61 -0.25 -9.68
C ARG A 723 -18.61 0.70 -9.01
N GLU A 724 -19.01 1.94 -8.72
CA GLU A 724 -18.17 2.86 -7.96
C GLU A 724 -17.98 2.38 -6.51
N ALA A 725 -19.05 1.88 -5.88
CA ALA A 725 -19.04 1.41 -4.51
C ALA A 725 -18.25 0.10 -4.36
N SER A 726 -18.27 -0.79 -5.36
CA SER A 726 -17.49 -2.03 -5.37
C SER A 726 -15.97 -1.80 -5.44
N ARG A 727 -15.52 -0.58 -5.76
CA ARG A 727 -14.10 -0.18 -5.64
C ARG A 727 -13.68 0.07 -4.18
N CYS A 728 -14.59 0.03 -3.21
CA CYS A 728 -14.26 0.21 -1.80
C CYS A 728 -13.28 -0.87 -1.32
N LEU A 729 -12.15 -0.44 -0.75
CA LEU A 729 -11.15 -1.35 -0.23
C LEU A 729 -11.55 -1.98 1.11
N ARG A 730 -12.64 -1.55 1.77
CA ARG A 730 -13.03 -2.01 3.13
C ARG A 730 -11.87 -1.91 4.13
N CYS A 731 -11.30 -0.71 4.27
CA CYS A 731 -10.12 -0.43 5.12
C CYS A 731 -10.34 -0.64 6.62
N ASP A 732 -11.59 -0.78 7.04
CA ASP A 732 -12.03 -1.19 8.37
C ASP A 732 -11.89 -2.70 8.59
N THR A 733 -11.96 -3.52 7.53
CA THR A 733 -11.88 -4.98 7.60
C THR A 733 -10.48 -5.48 7.27
N LEU A 734 -9.86 -4.92 6.23
CA LEU A 734 -8.53 -5.30 5.77
C LEU A 734 -7.75 -4.02 5.45
N CYS A 735 -6.48 -3.89 5.84
CA CYS A 735 -5.66 -2.75 5.39
C CYS A 735 -4.50 -3.22 4.53
N GLU A 736 -3.54 -3.93 5.13
CA GLU A 736 -2.35 -4.52 4.49
C GLU A 736 -1.51 -3.57 3.60
N VAL A 737 -1.79 -2.27 3.57
CA VAL A 737 -1.08 -1.32 2.69
C VAL A 737 0.44 -1.35 2.91
N CYS A 738 0.87 -1.40 4.18
CA CYS A 738 2.27 -1.47 4.56
C CYS A 738 2.96 -2.77 4.11
N VAL A 739 2.22 -3.89 4.04
CA VAL A 739 2.69 -5.18 3.53
C VAL A 739 2.95 -5.07 2.03
N THR A 740 1.99 -4.48 1.29
CA THR A 740 2.11 -4.35 -0.18
C THR A 740 3.24 -3.44 -0.62
N VAL A 741 3.57 -2.38 0.14
CA VAL A 741 4.58 -1.38 -0.24
C VAL A 741 5.97 -1.65 0.31
N CYS A 742 6.15 -2.69 1.13
CA CYS A 742 7.46 -3.01 1.68
C CYS A 742 8.34 -3.63 0.57
N PRO A 743 9.41 -2.94 0.10
CA PRO A 743 10.26 -3.49 -0.95
C PRO A 743 10.93 -4.78 -0.49
N ASN A 744 11.31 -4.86 0.79
CA ASN A 744 12.02 -6.02 1.31
C ASN A 744 11.09 -7.21 1.66
N ARG A 745 9.77 -7.06 1.52
CA ARG A 745 8.76 -8.00 2.07
C ARG A 745 8.99 -8.31 3.56
N ALA A 746 9.48 -7.32 4.30
CA ALA A 746 9.75 -7.42 5.73
C ALA A 746 8.50 -7.18 6.59
N ILE A 747 7.41 -6.64 6.04
CA ILE A 747 6.16 -6.43 6.77
C ILE A 747 5.18 -7.51 6.35
N MET A 748 4.62 -8.23 7.32
CA MET A 748 3.72 -9.35 7.11
C MET A 748 2.41 -9.17 7.86
N ALA A 749 1.38 -9.85 7.37
CA ALA A 749 0.06 -9.91 8.00
C ALA A 749 -0.15 -11.35 8.52
N LEU A 750 -0.26 -11.51 9.83
CA LEU A 750 -0.58 -12.78 10.47
C LEU A 750 -2.09 -12.92 10.65
N GLN A 751 -2.62 -14.11 10.39
CA GLN A 751 -4.05 -14.39 10.49
C GLN A 751 -4.62 -14.02 11.86
N SER A 752 -5.90 -13.66 11.89
CA SER A 752 -6.57 -13.14 13.09
C SER A 752 -6.72 -14.22 14.17
N PHE A 753 -6.74 -13.77 15.43
CA PHE A 753 -7.12 -14.59 16.57
C PHE A 753 -8.58 -14.28 16.92
N PRO A 754 -9.52 -15.23 16.72
CA PRO A 754 -10.93 -15.01 17.04
C PRO A 754 -11.12 -15.08 18.56
N GLY A 755 -11.20 -13.94 19.24
CA GLY A 755 -11.40 -13.91 20.68
C GLY A 755 -11.45 -12.51 21.30
N LEU A 756 -11.95 -12.44 22.53
CA LEU A 756 -11.87 -11.23 23.36
C LEU A 756 -10.49 -11.15 24.01
N ILE A 757 -9.83 -10.01 23.89
CA ILE A 757 -8.62 -9.73 24.67
C ILE A 757 -9.01 -8.91 25.88
N ALA A 758 -8.57 -9.39 27.04
CA ALA A 758 -8.64 -8.64 28.29
C ALA A 758 -7.62 -7.49 28.26
N ALA A 759 -7.98 -6.30 28.70
CA ALA A 759 -7.04 -5.24 29.03
C ALA A 759 -7.15 -4.97 30.53
N GLY A 760 -6.02 -4.78 31.19
CA GLY A 760 -5.99 -4.68 32.64
C GLY A 760 -4.57 -4.76 33.20
N GLN A 761 -4.50 -4.80 34.52
CA GLN A 761 -3.26 -4.91 35.28
C GLN A 761 -3.38 -6.00 36.34
N VAL A 762 -2.25 -6.47 36.83
CA VAL A 762 -2.15 -7.24 38.07
C VAL A 762 -1.67 -6.29 39.16
N GLN A 763 -2.32 -6.30 40.32
CA GLN A 763 -1.95 -5.47 41.48
C GLN A 763 -1.91 -6.32 42.75
N ARG A 764 -1.19 -5.87 43.78
CA ARG A 764 -1.29 -6.49 45.11
C ARG A 764 -2.57 -6.05 45.81
N ALA A 765 -3.38 -7.02 46.22
CA ALA A 765 -4.55 -6.81 47.05
C ALA A 765 -4.14 -6.45 48.49
N HIS A 766 -5.11 -6.04 49.31
CA HIS A 766 -4.88 -5.65 50.71
C HIS A 766 -4.30 -6.76 51.60
N ASP A 767 -4.47 -8.03 51.22
CA ASP A 767 -3.91 -9.21 51.90
C ASP A 767 -2.50 -9.59 51.39
N GLY A 768 -1.93 -8.79 50.48
CA GLY A 768 -0.62 -8.99 49.87
C GLY A 768 -0.60 -9.97 48.69
N GLN A 769 -1.73 -10.62 48.37
CA GLN A 769 -1.84 -11.54 47.24
C GLN A 769 -2.02 -10.78 45.92
N PRO A 770 -1.49 -11.28 44.80
CA PRO A 770 -1.74 -10.69 43.49
C PRO A 770 -3.22 -10.87 43.08
N GLU A 771 -3.83 -9.83 42.51
CA GLU A 771 -5.18 -9.84 41.94
C GLU A 771 -5.18 -9.25 40.52
N ILE A 772 -6.03 -9.78 39.63
CA ILE A 772 -6.20 -9.28 38.26
C ILE A 772 -7.33 -8.26 38.22
N LEU A 773 -7.02 -7.04 37.78
CA LEU A 773 -8.00 -6.00 37.50
C LEU A 773 -8.19 -5.86 35.99
N ILE A 774 -9.25 -6.46 35.46
CA ILE A 774 -9.65 -6.27 34.05
C ILE A 774 -10.44 -4.97 33.92
N THR A 775 -9.84 -3.99 33.24
CA THR A 775 -10.45 -2.67 32.99
C THR A 775 -11.35 -2.69 31.75
N GLN A 776 -11.06 -3.58 30.79
CA GLN A 776 -11.86 -3.72 29.57
C GLN A 776 -11.75 -5.14 29.02
N LYS A 777 -12.85 -5.68 28.49
CA LYS A 777 -12.81 -6.81 27.55
C LYS A 777 -13.16 -6.28 26.19
N ARG A 778 -12.24 -6.36 25.24
CA ARG A 778 -12.45 -5.85 23.89
C ARG A 778 -12.29 -7.00 22.90
N PRO A 779 -13.21 -7.18 21.94
CA PRO A 779 -12.90 -8.01 20.78
C PRO A 779 -11.70 -7.38 20.08
N LEU A 780 -10.62 -8.14 19.90
CA LEU A 780 -9.78 -7.85 18.75
C LEU A 780 -10.75 -7.85 17.57
N THR A 781 -10.88 -6.73 16.86
CA THR A 781 -11.60 -6.76 15.59
C THR A 781 -11.00 -7.90 14.78
N ASP A 782 -11.80 -8.67 14.03
CA ASP A 782 -11.43 -9.85 13.21
C ASP A 782 -10.37 -9.53 12.13
N CYS A 783 -9.25 -8.97 12.54
CA CYS A 783 -8.31 -8.21 11.75
C CYS A 783 -6.95 -8.86 11.89
N THR A 784 -6.30 -8.97 10.74
CA THR A 784 -4.95 -9.50 10.55
C THR A 784 -3.95 -8.64 11.33
N GLN A 785 -3.08 -9.27 12.11
CA GLN A 785 -2.07 -8.55 12.87
C GLN A 785 -0.85 -8.24 11.99
N ILE A 786 -0.41 -7.00 11.99
CA ILE A 786 0.77 -6.58 11.22
C ILE A 786 2.02 -6.70 12.08
N VAL A 787 3.02 -7.41 11.59
CA VAL A 787 4.34 -7.59 12.21
C VAL A 787 5.46 -7.24 11.24
N ILE A 788 6.65 -6.99 11.77
CA ILE A 788 7.88 -6.75 11.01
C ILE A 788 8.81 -7.95 11.22
N LEU A 789 9.26 -8.57 10.15
CA LEU A 789 10.44 -9.42 10.17
C LEU A 789 11.68 -8.55 10.27
N ALA A 790 12.28 -8.53 11.45
CA ALA A 790 13.37 -7.62 11.81
C ALA A 790 14.56 -7.79 10.86
N ASP A 791 14.94 -9.04 10.57
CA ASP A 791 16.10 -9.42 9.75
C ASP A 791 16.10 -8.77 8.36
N PHE A 792 14.92 -8.45 7.81
CA PHE A 792 14.75 -7.88 6.47
C PHE A 792 14.34 -6.40 6.48
N CYS A 793 14.15 -5.79 7.64
CA CYS A 793 13.70 -4.41 7.76
C CYS A 793 14.88 -3.47 8.01
N ASN A 794 15.21 -2.66 7.01
CA ASN A 794 16.26 -1.62 7.11
C ASN A 794 15.73 -0.23 7.48
N ALA A 795 14.47 -0.14 7.94
CA ALA A 795 13.81 1.11 8.27
C ALA A 795 13.83 2.17 7.13
N CYS A 796 13.75 1.75 5.85
CA CYS A 796 13.74 2.69 4.71
C CYS A 796 12.61 3.73 4.75
N GLY A 797 11.52 3.45 5.47
CA GLY A 797 10.43 4.40 5.73
C GLY A 797 9.30 4.39 4.72
N ASN A 798 9.41 3.65 3.61
CA ASN A 798 8.40 3.68 2.54
C ASN A 798 6.96 3.37 3.03
N CYS A 799 6.81 2.46 4.00
CA CYS A 799 5.51 2.12 4.57
C CYS A 799 4.83 3.30 5.32
N ALA A 800 5.60 4.29 5.79
CA ALA A 800 5.09 5.45 6.49
C ALA A 800 4.30 6.38 5.56
N ALA A 801 4.71 6.51 4.29
CA ALA A 801 4.08 7.38 3.30
C ALA A 801 2.61 7.00 3.03
N PHE A 802 2.28 5.71 3.11
CA PHE A 802 0.95 5.18 2.78
C PHE A 802 0.12 4.75 3.98
N CYS A 803 0.74 4.62 5.16
CA CYS A 803 0.02 4.30 6.39
C CYS A 803 -0.97 5.43 6.72
N PRO A 804 -2.26 5.15 6.95
CA PRO A 804 -3.22 6.19 7.30
C PRO A 804 -3.04 6.77 8.71
N SER A 805 -2.40 6.06 9.63
CA SER A 805 -2.14 6.58 10.98
C SER A 805 -1.06 7.67 10.96
N SER A 806 -1.03 8.51 12.00
CA SER A 806 -0.03 9.58 12.12
C SER A 806 1.42 9.06 12.24
N ASP A 807 1.60 7.85 12.77
CA ASP A 807 2.93 7.23 12.94
C ASP A 807 3.31 6.32 11.75
N ALA A 808 4.45 5.63 11.90
CA ALA A 808 5.05 4.79 10.89
C ALA A 808 5.04 3.29 11.27
N PRO A 809 4.60 2.38 10.37
CA PRO A 809 4.61 0.95 10.64
C PRO A 809 5.98 0.41 11.05
N PHE A 810 7.05 0.78 10.35
CA PHE A 810 8.41 0.29 10.63
C PHE A 810 8.93 0.64 12.05
N ALA A 811 8.35 1.68 12.67
CA ALA A 811 8.77 2.16 13.98
C ALA A 811 7.93 1.56 15.12
N VAL A 812 6.64 1.31 14.88
CA VAL A 812 5.69 0.96 15.95
C VAL A 812 5.36 -0.54 15.99
N LYS A 813 5.35 -1.24 14.85
CA LYS A 813 4.83 -2.59 14.78
C LYS A 813 5.75 -3.62 15.48
N PRO A 814 5.18 -4.68 16.10
CA PRO A 814 5.95 -5.74 16.72
C PRO A 814 6.96 -6.36 15.76
N ARG A 815 8.15 -6.67 16.28
CA ARG A 815 9.30 -7.20 15.53
C ARG A 815 9.48 -8.68 15.82
N ILE A 816 9.45 -9.50 14.79
CA ILE A 816 9.77 -10.93 14.85
C ILE A 816 11.17 -11.11 14.30
N HIS A 817 12.03 -11.73 15.09
CA HIS A 817 13.40 -12.03 14.74
C HIS A 817 13.51 -13.48 14.30
N LEU A 818 14.14 -13.74 13.17
CA LEU A 818 14.36 -15.08 12.63
C LEU A 818 15.75 -15.61 12.98
N THR A 819 16.68 -14.71 13.29
CA THR A 819 18.04 -15.05 13.73
C THR A 819 18.30 -14.54 15.15
N ARG A 820 19.09 -15.32 15.91
CA ARG A 820 19.56 -14.91 17.25
C ARG A 820 20.31 -13.58 17.20
N ALA A 821 21.21 -13.43 16.22
CA ALA A 821 22.02 -12.22 16.05
C ALA A 821 21.16 -10.96 15.93
N SER A 822 20.11 -10.99 15.10
CA SER A 822 19.21 -9.84 14.96
C SER A 822 18.47 -9.49 16.26
N PHE A 823 18.13 -10.48 17.08
CA PHE A 823 17.40 -10.24 18.35
C PHE A 823 18.31 -9.64 19.42
N GLU A 824 19.57 -10.07 19.49
CA GLU A 824 20.54 -9.60 20.49
C GLU A 824 21.01 -8.16 20.27
N GLU A 825 20.96 -7.68 19.03
CA GLU A 825 21.32 -6.30 18.69
C GLU A 825 20.20 -5.28 18.95
N GLU A 826 19.00 -5.76 19.30
CA GLU A 826 17.80 -4.95 19.45
C GLU A 826 17.33 -4.83 20.91
N LYS A 827 16.43 -3.85 21.13
CA LYS A 827 15.80 -3.63 22.46
C LYS A 827 14.34 -4.03 22.51
N GLU A 828 13.75 -4.32 21.35
CA GLU A 828 12.33 -4.59 21.17
C GLU A 828 12.19 -5.73 20.17
N GLY A 829 11.56 -6.84 20.57
CA GLY A 829 11.31 -7.93 19.64
C GLY A 829 10.88 -9.23 20.27
N TYR A 830 10.54 -10.17 19.39
CA TYR A 830 10.08 -11.51 19.69
C TYR A 830 10.94 -12.49 18.88
N PHE A 831 11.59 -13.45 19.55
CA PHE A 831 12.42 -14.48 18.91
C PHE A 831 11.84 -15.87 19.22
N PRO A 832 11.23 -16.55 18.25
CA PRO A 832 10.74 -17.91 18.42
C PRO A 832 11.95 -18.87 18.45
N VAL A 833 12.24 -19.41 19.63
CA VAL A 833 13.33 -20.40 19.81
C VAL A 833 12.90 -21.77 19.28
N GLY A 834 11.61 -22.06 19.40
CA GLY A 834 10.98 -23.30 18.97
C GLY A 834 9.45 -23.17 19.00
N PRO A 835 8.71 -24.24 18.71
CA PRO A 835 7.25 -24.21 18.73
C PRO A 835 6.65 -23.92 20.11
N ASP A 836 7.39 -24.20 21.18
CA ASP A 836 6.90 -24.09 22.56
C ASP A 836 7.52 -22.92 23.33
N ARG A 837 8.47 -22.17 22.75
CA ARG A 837 9.21 -21.12 23.48
C ARG A 837 9.43 -19.87 22.64
N LEU A 838 9.03 -18.73 23.21
CA LEU A 838 9.22 -17.40 22.67
C LEU A 838 10.07 -16.56 23.63
N GLU A 839 11.17 -16.01 23.14
CA GLU A 839 11.97 -15.02 23.86
C GLU A 839 11.54 -13.61 23.46
N ILE A 840 11.53 -12.70 24.43
CA ILE A 840 10.92 -11.37 24.28
C ILE A 840 11.88 -10.34 24.84
N LEU A 841 12.04 -9.22 24.12
CA LEU A 841 12.68 -8.01 24.62
C LEU A 841 11.68 -6.85 24.55
N ARG A 842 11.55 -6.13 25.66
CA ARG A 842 10.78 -4.87 25.75
C ARG A 842 11.62 -3.83 26.45
N ASN A 843 11.99 -2.76 25.75
CA ASN A 843 12.92 -1.73 26.20
C ASN A 843 14.24 -2.30 26.76
N GLY A 844 14.71 -3.42 26.20
CA GLY A 844 15.89 -4.16 26.66
C GLY A 844 15.66 -5.04 27.89
N ILE A 845 14.43 -5.10 28.43
CA ILE A 845 14.06 -5.99 29.53
C ILE A 845 13.66 -7.34 28.94
N PRO A 846 14.33 -8.45 29.33
CA PRO A 846 13.98 -9.77 28.84
C PRO A 846 12.70 -10.29 29.50
N ALA A 847 11.92 -11.01 28.70
CA ALA A 847 10.83 -11.85 29.16
C ALA A 847 10.79 -13.13 28.31
N SER A 848 10.02 -14.11 28.73
CA SER A 848 9.80 -15.34 27.98
C SER A 848 8.36 -15.80 28.07
N LEU A 849 7.95 -16.57 27.07
CA LEU A 849 6.69 -17.28 27.06
C LEU A 849 6.96 -18.74 26.67
N ILE A 850 6.46 -19.66 27.49
CA ILE A 850 6.63 -21.10 27.31
C ILE A 850 5.25 -21.75 27.27
N LYS A 851 5.01 -22.60 26.28
CA LYS A 851 3.81 -23.43 26.19
C LYS A 851 3.94 -24.61 27.15
N THR A 852 2.98 -24.73 28.06
CA THR A 852 2.86 -25.82 29.03
C THR A 852 1.53 -26.56 28.83
N ILE A 853 1.30 -27.62 29.63
CA ILE A 853 0.01 -28.32 29.62
C ILE A 853 -1.14 -27.44 30.11
N ASP A 854 -0.85 -26.46 30.98
CA ASP A 854 -1.83 -25.58 31.61
C ASP A 854 -2.10 -24.30 30.80
N GLY A 855 -1.36 -24.06 29.71
CA GLY A 855 -1.50 -22.88 28.86
C GLY A 855 -0.17 -22.26 28.45
N LEU A 856 -0.17 -20.95 28.18
CA LEU A 856 1.03 -20.19 27.82
C LEU A 856 1.56 -19.46 29.05
N ARG A 857 2.62 -19.98 29.66
CA ARG A 857 3.27 -19.38 30.82
C ARG A 857 4.18 -18.24 30.40
N TYR A 858 3.82 -17.01 30.78
CA TYR A 858 4.64 -15.82 30.61
C TYR A 858 5.46 -15.53 31.86
N GLN A 859 6.72 -15.13 31.69
CA GLN A 859 7.62 -14.78 32.78
C GLN A 859 8.47 -13.57 32.42
N SER A 860 8.46 -12.56 33.30
CA SER A 860 9.36 -11.41 33.30
C SER A 860 9.96 -11.21 34.70
N ASN A 861 10.80 -10.19 34.87
CA ASN A 861 11.35 -9.83 36.19
C ASN A 861 10.28 -9.35 37.20
N ALA A 862 9.12 -8.90 36.71
CA ALA A 862 8.07 -8.30 37.54
C ALA A 862 6.82 -9.18 37.69
N LEU A 863 6.53 -10.02 36.70
CA LEU A 863 5.27 -10.73 36.58
C LEU A 863 5.47 -12.14 35.99
N THR A 864 4.88 -13.13 36.65
CA THR A 864 4.67 -14.47 36.09
C THR A 864 3.17 -14.73 36.02
N LEU A 865 2.68 -15.26 34.90
CA LEU A 865 1.28 -15.67 34.77
C LEU A 865 1.12 -16.78 33.72
N THR A 866 -0.05 -17.40 33.68
CA THR A 866 -0.42 -18.35 32.63
C THR A 866 -1.65 -17.85 31.86
N LEU A 867 -1.53 -17.76 30.54
CA LEU A 867 -2.61 -17.41 29.64
C LEU A 867 -3.26 -18.68 29.08
N ASP A 868 -4.58 -18.73 29.10
CA ASP A 868 -5.30 -19.78 28.37
C ASP A 868 -5.01 -19.68 26.86
N SER A 869 -4.73 -20.81 26.22
CA SER A 869 -4.30 -20.84 24.82
C SER A 869 -5.42 -20.52 23.81
N ALA A 870 -6.70 -20.66 24.19
CA ALA A 870 -7.84 -20.42 23.32
C ALA A 870 -8.45 -19.03 23.52
N THR A 871 -8.31 -18.44 24.71
CA THR A 871 -8.98 -17.19 25.11
C THR A 871 -8.01 -16.09 25.53
N LEU A 872 -6.73 -16.41 25.75
CA LEU A 872 -5.72 -15.52 26.33
C LEU A 872 -6.12 -14.96 27.71
N TYR A 873 -7.05 -15.60 28.41
CA TYR A 873 -7.43 -15.16 29.74
C TYR A 873 -6.31 -15.46 30.75
N PRO A 874 -5.87 -14.47 31.57
CA PRO A 874 -4.81 -14.66 32.53
C PRO A 874 -5.26 -15.42 33.78
N SER A 875 -4.39 -16.29 34.27
CA SER A 875 -4.56 -17.13 35.47
C SER A 875 -3.19 -17.42 36.11
N MET A 876 -3.18 -18.06 37.28
CA MET A 876 -1.96 -18.51 37.98
C MET A 876 -0.86 -17.44 38.04
N ILE A 877 -1.21 -16.32 38.67
CA ILE A 877 -0.41 -15.09 38.71
C ILE A 877 0.55 -15.08 39.90
N ASP A 878 1.71 -14.49 39.70
CA ASP A 878 2.69 -14.19 40.72
C ASP A 878 3.39 -12.85 40.41
N LEU A 879 3.58 -12.02 41.44
CA LEU A 879 4.23 -10.72 41.37
C LEU A 879 5.52 -10.75 42.19
N ALA A 880 6.61 -10.21 41.62
CA ALA A 880 7.87 -10.08 42.35
C ALA A 880 7.68 -9.25 43.63
N GLU A 881 8.42 -9.58 44.70
CA GLU A 881 8.25 -9.00 46.05
C GLU A 881 8.22 -7.46 46.05
N ASN A 882 9.03 -6.81 45.20
CA ASN A 882 9.13 -5.35 45.09
C ASN A 882 8.22 -4.72 44.00
N THR A 883 7.23 -5.46 43.48
CA THR A 883 6.30 -4.99 42.44
C THR A 883 4.90 -4.88 43.00
N GLU A 884 4.35 -3.66 43.02
CA GLU A 884 2.98 -3.37 43.48
C GLU A 884 1.95 -3.57 42.36
N HIS A 885 2.31 -3.25 41.12
CA HIS A 885 1.46 -3.42 39.95
C HIS A 885 2.28 -3.78 38.70
N ALA A 886 1.70 -4.56 37.80
CA ALA A 886 2.27 -4.90 36.50
C ALA A 886 1.18 -4.94 35.41
N ASP A 887 1.48 -4.37 34.25
CA ASP A 887 0.55 -4.32 33.11
C ASP A 887 0.48 -5.69 32.39
N LEU A 888 -0.73 -6.10 31.98
CA LEU A 888 -0.95 -7.37 31.25
C LEU A 888 -0.60 -7.31 29.76
N GLU A 889 -0.46 -6.11 29.19
CA GLU A 889 -0.30 -5.85 27.76
C GLU A 889 0.84 -6.66 27.15
N GLN A 890 2.01 -6.70 27.79
CA GLN A 890 3.16 -7.42 27.23
C GLN A 890 2.93 -8.93 27.19
N ALA A 891 2.35 -9.50 28.25
CA ALA A 891 2.04 -10.92 28.32
C ALA A 891 0.99 -11.30 27.26
N LEU A 892 -0.06 -10.49 27.12
CA LEU A 892 -1.12 -10.70 26.13
C LEU A 892 -0.64 -10.51 24.69
N GLU A 893 0.20 -9.49 24.43
CA GLU A 893 0.84 -9.29 23.11
C GLU A 893 1.74 -10.49 22.77
N ALA A 894 2.49 -11.02 23.75
CA ALA A 894 3.32 -12.20 23.56
C ALA A 894 2.49 -13.47 23.28
N GLY A 895 1.43 -13.72 24.04
CA GLY A 895 0.53 -14.86 23.83
C GLY A 895 -0.15 -14.80 22.46
N LEU A 896 -0.63 -13.62 22.07
CA LEU A 896 -1.22 -13.37 20.75
C LEU A 896 -0.22 -13.65 19.62
N ILE A 897 0.99 -13.07 19.71
CA ILE A 897 2.04 -13.28 18.70
C ILE A 897 2.43 -14.75 18.62
N HIS A 898 2.58 -15.43 19.76
CA HIS A 898 2.90 -16.85 19.79
C HIS A 898 1.84 -17.68 19.03
N ILE A 899 0.56 -17.53 19.36
CA ILE A 899 -0.54 -18.27 18.71
C ILE A 899 -0.58 -17.98 17.21
N MET A 900 -0.45 -16.70 16.83
CA MET A 900 -0.46 -16.28 15.43
C MET A 900 0.73 -16.81 14.64
N LEU A 901 1.93 -16.83 15.23
CA LEU A 901 3.13 -17.39 14.60
C LEU A 901 3.01 -18.90 14.42
N MET A 902 2.49 -19.61 15.43
CA MET A 902 2.27 -21.06 15.35
C MET A 902 1.19 -21.44 14.34
N SER A 903 0.29 -20.52 14.02
CA SER A 903 -0.73 -20.73 12.98
C SER A 903 -0.25 -20.24 11.60
N SER A 904 1.03 -19.87 11.44
CA SER A 904 1.56 -19.26 10.22
C SER A 904 2.67 -20.10 9.58
N SER A 905 2.82 -19.95 8.26
CA SER A 905 3.87 -20.54 7.42
C SER A 905 5.29 -19.99 7.66
N LEU A 906 5.46 -19.08 8.62
CA LEU A 906 6.75 -18.42 8.89
C LEU A 906 7.77 -19.37 9.54
N LEU A 907 7.28 -20.34 10.32
CA LEU A 907 8.09 -21.28 11.09
C LEU A 907 7.72 -22.70 10.66
N PRO A 908 8.25 -23.19 9.53
CA PRO A 908 7.96 -24.55 9.09
C PRO A 908 8.36 -25.54 10.19
N PHE A 909 7.37 -26.23 10.72
CA PHE A 909 7.47 -27.12 11.89
C PHE A 909 8.55 -28.21 11.78
N GLY A 910 9.01 -28.51 10.56
CA GLY A 910 10.03 -29.52 10.27
C GLY A 910 11.49 -29.12 10.50
N PHE A 911 11.82 -27.83 10.61
CA PHE A 911 13.22 -27.34 10.62
C PHE A 911 13.70 -26.73 11.95
N MET A 912 12.83 -26.64 12.96
CA MET A 912 13.22 -26.29 14.34
C MET A 912 13.66 -27.51 15.17
N ARG A 913 13.82 -28.68 14.53
CA ARG A 913 14.39 -29.89 15.13
C ARG A 913 15.83 -30.11 14.69
#